data_AF-A0A7J4T7P1-F1
#
_entry.id   AF-A0A7J4T7P1-F1
#
_cell.length_a   1.000
_cell.length_b   1.000
_cell.length_c   1.000
_cell.angle_alpha   90.00
_cell.angle_beta   90.00
_cell.angle_gamma   90.00
#
_symmetry.space_group_name_H-M   'P 1'
#
loop_
_entity.id
_entity.type
_entity.pdbx_description
1 polymer ?
#
loop_
_entity_poly.entity_id
_entity_poly.type
_entity_poly.pdbx_seq_one_letter_code
_entity_poly.pdbx_strand_id
1 'polypeptide(L)'
;AAVTDFIDYIDGVRQALLDEGKDPSDHLLTVALDGENWMFMSEFQHYDGARPFMHEWYSRLATHPSILTTTPGEFLQKNLTLPKIETIGTGSWIDGTLSTWAGEEEESLGWQRLVEARQTLVAFEEENPNHPGLDAAWESLYISEGSDWFWWYGLDQDSGYDELWDTLYKVHLSNIYKAIGVDLPPYLQEVWTNPSQPLLPYAGVIEPLIDGVALPGEWDGAAKYEASVDGGDFDIDSFYLGYDASNVYVRIDAPSPQEIDLLNKTSVPDLSIYFMQANANNFNEVGTNFRTYFGQEILGFPAKKMVSFDYTQLWEDGRSKWNVFDAQGKVGGSERWTLSSTSALGGCAADGVYEFQIPWSELGLSPRYSTRIKVVSSWADSLSYGDGVEMEMAPPAPAEMVLPDLEEWVVLLQSEDAIGDANGDGNYLPPLSGDFSVAGEADDVMDLWDIHSVKISQSAWNARFELNFGAMTDYWSLANGFSHQIIQIYVDQGETSFGNVEMLEGANALVHEEWAWEVAISATGEPGAVKSVQAETGSTSSKGIEVFGDVNTNNVTLTISKSVIGPDVSTYRYVIVVGSQDGFGPGKWRDVDAQAKTWRLGGGADPSTEDGQDYDPNILDVMLDSSATTSEFQSEMLGNFSVSELRYATLTGIEIPDVTQQIYGLKVLQTTSSGAILEWSTTQPEASVIVCENANGTQYSFNETELSPSGSQALTHSVLVSGLDAGTNYNCEVSVSSDSEIIATVAFETGIVEDITPPEILNVQAAVLEDGRVKFSWYTSEITTEKVHIFQTEDSTESFLELNGDEVAAKKSHEISTSEAVSVGQWWYMVLASDPSGNTNQSAMYSFIVEENTANENEESNQNEEQSDEKEKDTLKNQDDVSDDAKGLADLVSDPMAQVLLLLVALAVIIALMRSRKHGLDYSSPDGFTEVDALFDDNSEDEDVSINEENQSESNP
;
A
#
# COMPACT_ATOMS: atom_id res chain seq x y z
N ALA A 1 -26.29 28.18 -31.64
CA ALA A 1 -24.85 28.50 -31.53
C ALA A 1 -24.03 27.27 -31.93
N ALA A 2 -24.05 26.18 -31.16
CA ALA A 2 -23.31 24.94 -31.46
C ALA A 2 -23.47 24.41 -32.91
N VAL A 3 -24.70 24.27 -33.42
CA VAL A 3 -24.91 23.82 -34.82
C VAL A 3 -24.31 24.80 -35.84
N THR A 4 -24.37 26.10 -35.57
CA THR A 4 -23.78 27.11 -36.46
C THR A 4 -22.26 26.95 -36.47
N ASP A 5 -21.65 26.86 -35.29
CA ASP A 5 -20.20 26.70 -35.12
C ASP A 5 -19.68 25.45 -35.86
N PHE A 6 -20.36 24.32 -35.70
CA PHE A 6 -20.02 23.08 -36.40
C PHE A 6 -20.11 23.20 -37.93
N ILE A 7 -21.15 23.86 -38.44
CA ILE A 7 -21.30 24.08 -39.90
C ILE A 7 -20.21 25.02 -40.42
N ASP A 8 -19.92 26.10 -39.67
CA ASP A 8 -18.88 27.06 -40.01
C ASP A 8 -17.49 26.38 -40.03
N TYR A 9 -17.22 25.45 -39.10
CA TYR A 9 -16.03 24.60 -39.12
C TYR A 9 -15.92 23.77 -40.41
N ILE A 10 -17.00 23.07 -40.81
CA ILE A 10 -16.99 22.26 -42.04
C ILE A 10 -16.75 23.13 -43.29
N ASP A 11 -17.40 24.29 -43.37
CA ASP A 11 -17.16 25.22 -44.47
C ASP A 11 -15.73 25.77 -44.47
N GLY A 12 -15.14 25.96 -43.29
CA GLY A 12 -13.72 26.29 -43.11
C GLY A 12 -12.79 25.21 -43.65
N VAL A 13 -13.00 23.95 -43.28
CA VAL A 13 -12.24 22.79 -43.80
C VAL A 13 -12.34 22.71 -45.32
N ARG A 14 -13.55 22.91 -45.86
CA ARG A 14 -13.76 22.95 -47.32
C ARG A 14 -12.97 24.08 -47.98
N GLN A 15 -12.96 25.28 -47.38
CA GLN A 15 -12.21 26.41 -47.93
C GLN A 15 -10.71 26.15 -47.93
N ALA A 16 -10.16 25.54 -46.86
CA ALA A 16 -8.75 25.15 -46.79
C ALA A 16 -8.36 24.17 -47.91
N LEU A 17 -9.18 23.15 -48.19
CA LEU A 17 -8.96 22.22 -49.32
C LEU A 17 -8.94 22.94 -50.67
N LEU A 18 -9.83 23.90 -50.88
CA LEU A 18 -9.87 24.70 -52.11
C LEU A 18 -8.64 25.60 -52.25
N ASP A 19 -8.16 26.19 -51.16
CA ASP A 19 -6.98 27.05 -51.12
C ASP A 19 -5.69 26.24 -51.40
N GLU A 20 -5.65 24.96 -51.03
CA GLU A 20 -4.60 24.00 -51.40
C GLU A 20 -4.72 23.46 -52.84
N GLY A 21 -5.79 23.82 -53.57
CA GLY A 21 -6.05 23.35 -54.93
C GLY A 21 -6.54 21.90 -55.01
N LYS A 22 -7.03 21.32 -53.91
CA LYS A 22 -7.65 20.00 -53.83
C LYS A 22 -9.14 20.09 -54.20
N ASP A 23 -9.72 18.99 -54.68
CA ASP A 23 -11.16 18.88 -54.90
C ASP A 23 -11.85 18.35 -53.62
N PRO A 24 -12.70 19.14 -52.94
CA PRO A 24 -13.39 18.67 -51.74
C PRO A 24 -14.26 17.43 -51.97
N SER A 25 -14.69 17.16 -53.21
CA SER A 25 -15.52 15.99 -53.53
C SER A 25 -14.77 14.65 -53.50
N ASP A 26 -13.44 14.68 -53.49
CA ASP A 26 -12.57 13.50 -53.35
C ASP A 26 -12.27 13.16 -51.87
N HIS A 27 -12.77 13.96 -50.92
CA HIS A 27 -12.49 13.82 -49.49
C HIS A 27 -13.74 13.39 -48.71
N LEU A 28 -13.52 12.66 -47.61
CA LEU A 28 -14.56 12.23 -46.67
C LEU A 28 -14.25 12.83 -45.30
N LEU A 29 -15.23 13.52 -44.72
CA LEU A 29 -15.20 13.90 -43.32
C LEU A 29 -16.01 12.87 -42.52
N THR A 30 -15.31 12.09 -41.69
CA THR A 30 -15.96 11.14 -40.77
C THR A 30 -16.18 11.82 -39.43
N VAL A 31 -17.41 11.78 -38.96
CA VAL A 31 -17.79 12.21 -37.61
C VAL A 31 -18.23 10.94 -36.88
N ALA A 32 -17.33 10.37 -36.09
CA ALA A 32 -17.57 9.20 -35.27
C ALA A 32 -17.79 9.64 -33.82
N LEU A 33 -18.90 9.21 -33.23
CA LEU A 33 -19.37 9.61 -31.91
C LEU A 33 -20.16 8.43 -31.34
N ASP A 34 -20.08 8.21 -30.03
CA ASP A 34 -20.99 7.29 -29.36
C ASP A 34 -22.41 7.88 -29.32
N GLY A 35 -23.40 6.99 -29.43
CA GLY A 35 -24.81 7.38 -29.60
C GLY A 35 -25.41 8.04 -28.36
N GLU A 36 -24.70 7.96 -27.24
CA GLU A 36 -25.13 8.44 -25.94
C GLU A 36 -24.46 9.78 -25.57
N ASN A 37 -23.39 10.21 -26.25
CA ASN A 37 -22.58 11.38 -25.86
C ASN A 37 -23.41 12.67 -25.73
N TRP A 38 -24.35 12.92 -26.63
CA TRP A 38 -25.25 14.08 -26.55
C TRP A 38 -26.27 14.01 -25.39
N MET A 39 -26.42 12.84 -24.74
CA MET A 39 -27.35 12.62 -23.62
C MET A 39 -26.75 12.95 -22.25
N PHE A 40 -25.43 13.00 -22.06
CA PHE A 40 -24.83 13.29 -20.76
C PHE A 40 -23.66 14.28 -20.80
N MET A 41 -22.99 14.47 -21.93
CA MET A 41 -21.84 15.40 -22.05
C MET A 41 -22.24 16.86 -22.34
N SER A 42 -23.53 17.20 -22.20
CA SER A 42 -24.02 18.55 -22.50
C SER A 42 -25.28 18.91 -21.71
N GLU A 43 -25.54 20.21 -21.54
CA GLU A 43 -26.80 20.69 -20.94
C GLU A 43 -28.05 20.21 -21.69
N PHE A 44 -27.91 19.74 -22.93
CA PHE A 44 -29.02 19.24 -23.75
C PHE A 44 -29.74 18.04 -23.12
N GLN A 45 -29.12 17.35 -22.16
CA GLN A 45 -29.76 16.30 -21.37
C GLN A 45 -31.01 16.78 -20.64
N HIS A 46 -31.02 18.05 -20.20
CA HIS A 46 -32.16 18.67 -19.51
C HIS A 46 -33.26 19.15 -20.48
N TYR A 47 -33.01 19.09 -21.79
CA TYR A 47 -33.90 19.60 -22.84
C TYR A 47 -34.28 18.51 -23.85
N ASP A 48 -35.06 17.52 -23.38
CA ASP A 48 -35.60 16.41 -24.18
C ASP A 48 -34.53 15.50 -24.83
N GLY A 49 -33.40 15.30 -24.13
CA GLY A 49 -32.32 14.40 -24.56
C GLY A 49 -31.67 14.82 -25.87
N ALA A 50 -31.33 16.11 -25.99
CA ALA A 50 -30.73 16.71 -27.18
C ALA A 50 -31.54 16.64 -28.49
N ARG A 51 -32.80 16.18 -28.45
CA ARG A 51 -33.65 16.13 -29.65
C ARG A 51 -33.74 17.45 -30.42
N PRO A 52 -33.89 18.63 -29.78
CA PRO A 52 -33.89 19.91 -30.49
C PRO A 52 -32.57 20.21 -31.20
N PHE A 53 -31.44 19.90 -30.55
CA PHE A 53 -30.10 20.06 -31.13
C PHE A 53 -29.93 19.13 -32.34
N MET A 54 -30.19 17.83 -32.17
CA MET A 54 -30.06 16.83 -33.23
C MET A 54 -30.97 17.15 -34.43
N HIS A 55 -32.20 17.63 -34.17
CA HIS A 55 -33.10 18.04 -35.23
C HIS A 55 -32.57 19.21 -36.05
N GLU A 56 -32.06 20.26 -35.39
CA GLU A 56 -31.46 21.40 -36.08
C GLU A 56 -30.18 20.99 -36.82
N TRP A 57 -29.32 20.19 -36.18
CA TRP A 57 -28.07 19.71 -36.75
C TRP A 57 -28.30 18.91 -38.04
N TYR A 58 -29.12 17.87 -37.99
CA TYR A 58 -29.45 17.08 -39.18
C TYR A 58 -30.21 17.89 -40.23
N SER A 59 -31.10 18.81 -39.84
CA SER A 59 -31.82 19.66 -40.79
C SER A 59 -30.87 20.60 -41.54
N ARG A 60 -29.88 21.17 -40.85
CA ARG A 60 -28.86 22.04 -41.45
C ARG A 60 -27.92 21.25 -42.36
N LEU A 61 -27.47 20.07 -41.94
CA LEU A 61 -26.65 19.19 -42.78
C LEU A 61 -27.39 18.77 -44.05
N ALA A 62 -28.67 18.37 -43.94
CA ALA A 62 -29.47 17.92 -45.07
C ALA A 62 -29.81 19.03 -46.07
N THR A 63 -29.83 20.29 -45.63
CA THR A 63 -30.17 21.45 -46.48
C THR A 63 -28.97 22.27 -46.93
N HIS A 64 -27.77 21.95 -46.43
CA HIS A 64 -26.56 22.68 -46.76
C HIS A 64 -26.20 22.51 -48.25
N PRO A 65 -25.86 23.58 -48.99
CA PRO A 65 -25.62 23.49 -50.42
C PRO A 65 -24.30 22.80 -50.79
N SER A 66 -23.34 22.75 -49.88
CA SER A 66 -21.97 22.23 -50.10
C SER A 66 -21.68 20.91 -49.36
N ILE A 67 -22.51 20.51 -48.39
CA ILE A 67 -22.27 19.30 -47.57
C ILE A 67 -23.12 18.17 -48.13
N LEU A 68 -22.46 17.05 -48.46
CA LEU A 68 -23.12 15.83 -48.90
C LEU A 68 -23.00 14.75 -47.83
N THR A 69 -24.08 14.52 -47.09
CA THR A 69 -24.17 13.41 -46.15
C THR A 69 -24.33 12.08 -46.89
N THR A 70 -23.59 11.05 -46.49
CA THR A 70 -23.62 9.72 -47.09
C THR A 70 -23.46 8.66 -46.01
N THR A 71 -24.05 7.48 -46.21
CA THR A 71 -23.69 6.31 -45.39
C THR A 71 -22.38 5.68 -45.89
N PRO A 72 -21.67 4.90 -45.07
CA PRO A 72 -20.50 4.13 -45.52
C PRO A 72 -20.82 3.23 -46.72
N GLY A 73 -21.99 2.56 -46.72
CA GLY A 73 -22.41 1.70 -47.83
C GLY A 73 -22.63 2.45 -49.15
N GLU A 74 -23.25 3.62 -49.11
CA GLU A 74 -23.44 4.48 -50.30
C GLU A 74 -22.11 5.06 -50.80
N PHE A 75 -21.20 5.40 -49.90
CA PHE A 75 -19.88 5.89 -50.26
C PHE A 75 -19.06 4.80 -50.98
N LEU A 76 -19.03 3.59 -50.43
CA LEU A 76 -18.32 2.45 -51.02
C LEU A 76 -18.88 2.06 -52.40
N GLN A 77 -20.18 2.25 -52.64
CA GLN A 77 -20.80 2.00 -53.96
C GLN A 77 -20.33 2.96 -55.06
N LYS A 78 -19.75 4.12 -54.72
CA LYS A 78 -19.17 5.05 -55.70
C LYS A 78 -17.94 4.47 -56.39
N ASN A 79 -17.35 3.41 -55.83
CA ASN A 79 -16.20 2.68 -56.39
C ASN A 79 -15.02 3.61 -56.74
N LEU A 80 -14.74 4.54 -55.82
CA LEU A 80 -13.63 5.49 -55.92
C LEU A 80 -12.29 4.77 -55.75
N THR A 81 -11.24 5.31 -56.36
CA THR A 81 -9.87 4.85 -56.11
C THR A 81 -9.41 5.44 -54.76
N LEU A 82 -9.50 4.66 -53.69
CA LEU A 82 -9.07 5.07 -52.35
C LEU A 82 -7.60 4.67 -52.10
N PRO A 83 -6.87 5.44 -51.28
CA PRO A 83 -5.57 5.01 -50.77
C PRO A 83 -5.70 3.67 -50.05
N LYS A 84 -4.77 2.74 -50.30
CA LYS A 84 -4.71 1.48 -49.58
C LYS A 84 -3.81 1.63 -48.36
N ILE A 85 -4.33 1.29 -47.19
CA ILE A 85 -3.54 1.15 -45.97
C ILE A 85 -2.80 -0.18 -46.06
N GLU A 86 -1.47 -0.17 -46.02
CA GLU A 86 -0.63 -1.37 -46.09
C GLU A 86 -0.51 -2.09 -44.75
N THR A 87 -0.50 -1.31 -43.67
CA THR A 87 -0.39 -1.78 -42.28
C THR A 87 -1.39 -1.02 -41.43
N ILE A 88 -2.19 -1.74 -40.64
CA ILE A 88 -3.04 -1.16 -39.59
C ILE A 88 -2.27 -1.35 -38.29
N GLY A 89 -1.94 -0.26 -37.60
CA GLY A 89 -1.31 -0.33 -36.29
C GLY A 89 -2.27 -0.94 -35.25
N THR A 90 -1.72 -1.66 -34.29
CA THR A 90 -2.48 -2.10 -33.10
C THR A 90 -2.72 -0.90 -32.21
N GLY A 91 -3.97 -0.62 -31.89
CA GLY A 91 -4.37 0.50 -31.04
C GLY A 91 -5.87 0.72 -31.09
N SER A 92 -6.34 1.70 -30.34
CA SER A 92 -7.74 2.14 -30.34
C SER A 92 -7.87 3.59 -30.80
N TRP A 93 -9.10 4.08 -30.89
CA TRP A 93 -9.37 5.50 -31.12
C TRP A 93 -9.08 6.40 -29.91
N ILE A 94 -8.82 5.82 -28.75
CA ILE A 94 -8.39 6.48 -27.52
C ILE A 94 -6.86 6.33 -27.46
N ASP A 95 -6.18 7.46 -27.51
CA ASP A 95 -4.72 7.63 -27.39
C ASP A 95 -3.85 6.77 -28.34
N GLY A 96 -4.46 6.06 -29.29
CA GLY A 96 -3.77 5.15 -30.20
C GLY A 96 -3.26 3.87 -29.56
N THR A 97 -3.66 3.55 -28.32
CA THR A 97 -3.19 2.39 -27.53
C THR A 97 -4.35 1.45 -27.17
N LEU A 98 -4.04 0.35 -26.46
CA LEU A 98 -5.03 -0.52 -25.82
C LEU A 98 -5.06 -0.35 -24.28
N SER A 99 -4.40 0.70 -23.75
CA SER A 99 -4.19 0.85 -22.31
C SER A 99 -5.48 1.00 -21.50
N THR A 100 -6.58 1.40 -22.15
CA THR A 100 -7.91 1.52 -21.54
C THR A 100 -8.61 0.17 -21.27
N TRP A 101 -8.08 -0.94 -21.78
CA TRP A 101 -8.64 -2.27 -21.52
C TRP A 101 -7.58 -3.30 -21.14
N ALA A 102 -6.30 -2.91 -21.18
CA ALA A 102 -5.17 -3.80 -20.98
C ALA A 102 -3.88 -3.02 -20.67
N GLY A 103 -3.32 -3.30 -19.51
CA GLY A 103 -2.03 -2.78 -19.06
C GLY A 103 -1.94 -2.74 -17.55
N GLU A 104 -3.07 -2.51 -16.89
CA GLU A 104 -3.18 -2.51 -15.45
C GLU A 104 -3.37 -3.94 -14.90
N GLU A 105 -3.03 -4.11 -13.62
CA GLU A 105 -3.00 -5.43 -13.01
C GLU A 105 -4.40 -6.02 -12.82
N GLU A 106 -5.38 -5.18 -12.50
CA GLU A 106 -6.79 -5.52 -12.36
C GLU A 106 -7.36 -6.01 -13.70
N GLU A 107 -7.14 -5.27 -14.78
CA GLU A 107 -7.56 -5.68 -16.13
C GLU A 107 -6.95 -7.03 -16.51
N SER A 108 -5.64 -7.18 -16.27
CA SER A 108 -4.88 -8.40 -16.54
C SER A 108 -5.45 -9.60 -15.79
N LEU A 109 -5.82 -9.42 -14.52
CA LEU A 109 -6.48 -10.44 -13.71
C LEU A 109 -7.89 -10.77 -14.24
N GLY A 110 -8.63 -9.75 -14.68
CA GLY A 110 -9.92 -9.94 -15.35
C GLY A 110 -9.79 -10.81 -16.59
N TRP A 111 -8.80 -10.53 -17.44
CA TRP A 111 -8.52 -11.26 -18.68
C TRP A 111 -8.10 -12.70 -18.39
N GLN A 112 -7.25 -12.91 -17.38
CA GLN A 112 -6.85 -14.24 -16.95
C GLN A 112 -8.07 -15.10 -16.57
N ARG A 113 -9.01 -14.55 -15.80
CA ARG A 113 -10.24 -15.26 -15.40
C ARG A 113 -11.13 -15.61 -16.59
N LEU A 114 -11.25 -14.71 -17.56
CA LEU A 114 -11.99 -14.97 -18.81
C LEU A 114 -11.36 -16.12 -19.61
N VAL A 115 -10.03 -16.10 -19.75
CA VAL A 115 -9.27 -17.14 -20.45
C VAL A 115 -9.44 -18.49 -19.77
N GLU A 116 -9.35 -18.55 -18.44
CA GLU A 116 -9.56 -19.78 -17.66
C GLU A 116 -10.98 -20.35 -17.85
N ALA A 117 -12.00 -19.49 -17.80
CA ALA A 117 -13.39 -19.91 -18.00
C ALA A 117 -13.61 -20.44 -19.43
N ARG A 118 -13.07 -19.74 -20.44
CA ARG A 118 -13.15 -20.17 -21.85
C ARG A 118 -12.44 -21.50 -22.09
N GLN A 119 -11.23 -21.67 -21.59
CA GLN A 119 -10.48 -22.93 -21.72
C GLN A 119 -11.25 -24.09 -21.08
N THR A 120 -11.84 -23.87 -19.90
CA THR A 120 -12.67 -24.87 -19.21
C THR A 120 -13.89 -25.25 -20.05
N LEU A 121 -14.61 -24.26 -20.62
CA LEU A 121 -15.78 -24.50 -21.46
C LEU A 121 -15.43 -25.27 -22.73
N VAL A 122 -14.36 -24.87 -23.43
CA VAL A 122 -13.92 -25.54 -24.67
C VAL A 122 -13.53 -27.00 -24.40
N ALA A 123 -12.70 -27.25 -23.37
CA ALA A 123 -12.31 -28.62 -23.01
C ALA A 123 -13.53 -29.48 -22.61
N PHE A 124 -14.48 -28.90 -21.87
CA PHE A 124 -15.71 -29.60 -21.49
C PHE A 124 -16.58 -29.95 -22.70
N GLU A 125 -16.73 -29.03 -23.65
CA GLU A 125 -17.51 -29.24 -24.88
C GLU A 125 -16.90 -30.34 -25.76
N GLU A 126 -15.57 -30.39 -25.88
CA GLU A 126 -14.86 -31.45 -26.62
C GLU A 126 -15.23 -32.85 -26.10
N GLU A 127 -15.33 -33.00 -24.77
CA GLU A 127 -15.74 -34.25 -24.13
C GLU A 127 -17.26 -34.47 -24.13
N ASN A 128 -18.05 -33.40 -24.10
CA ASN A 128 -19.51 -33.41 -23.88
C ASN A 128 -20.29 -32.56 -24.90
N PRO A 129 -20.18 -32.81 -26.22
CA PRO A 129 -20.66 -31.90 -27.27
C PRO A 129 -22.19 -31.73 -27.36
N ASN A 130 -22.96 -32.53 -26.62
CA ASN A 130 -24.43 -32.46 -26.60
C ASN A 130 -24.96 -32.09 -25.21
N HIS A 131 -24.13 -31.54 -24.32
CA HIS A 131 -24.58 -31.14 -22.99
C HIS A 131 -25.59 -29.98 -23.10
N PRO A 132 -26.78 -30.07 -22.47
CA PRO A 132 -27.86 -29.10 -22.65
C PRO A 132 -27.52 -27.69 -22.12
N GLY A 133 -26.47 -27.56 -21.31
CA GLY A 133 -26.00 -26.28 -20.78
C GLY A 133 -25.05 -25.50 -21.69
N LEU A 134 -24.57 -26.07 -22.80
CA LEU A 134 -23.56 -25.42 -23.65
C LEU A 134 -24.04 -24.08 -24.22
N ASP A 135 -25.27 -24.00 -24.72
CA ASP A 135 -25.80 -22.74 -25.29
C ASP A 135 -25.79 -21.61 -24.26
N ALA A 136 -26.20 -21.89 -23.01
CA ALA A 136 -26.22 -20.91 -21.92
C ALA A 136 -24.80 -20.53 -21.45
N ALA A 137 -23.87 -21.49 -21.47
CA ALA A 137 -22.47 -21.26 -21.13
C ALA A 137 -21.79 -20.37 -22.18
N TRP A 138 -22.00 -20.63 -23.48
CA TRP A 138 -21.49 -19.80 -24.57
C TRP A 138 -22.12 -18.40 -24.58
N GLU A 139 -23.42 -18.28 -24.33
CA GLU A 139 -24.07 -16.96 -24.17
C GLU A 139 -23.43 -16.17 -23.02
N SER A 140 -23.21 -16.81 -21.87
CA SER A 140 -22.55 -16.17 -20.73
C SER A 140 -21.11 -15.78 -21.04
N LEU A 141 -20.36 -16.61 -21.77
CA LEU A 141 -19.01 -16.28 -22.22
C LEU A 141 -19.00 -15.06 -23.13
N TYR A 142 -19.90 -14.98 -24.12
CA TYR A 142 -19.96 -13.82 -25.02
C TYR A 142 -20.34 -12.52 -24.29
N ILE A 143 -21.14 -12.60 -23.22
CA ILE A 143 -21.40 -11.45 -22.36
C ILE A 143 -20.13 -11.07 -21.60
N SER A 144 -19.41 -12.05 -21.02
CA SER A 144 -18.13 -11.81 -20.34
C SER A 144 -17.00 -11.32 -21.27
N GLU A 145 -17.10 -11.52 -22.58
CA GLU A 145 -16.17 -10.97 -23.58
C GLU A 145 -16.45 -9.48 -23.92
N GLY A 146 -17.48 -8.85 -23.32
CA GLY A 146 -17.74 -7.42 -23.47
C GLY A 146 -16.59 -6.56 -22.97
N SER A 147 -16.16 -5.57 -23.76
CA SER A 147 -15.03 -4.69 -23.40
C SER A 147 -15.35 -3.77 -22.22
N ASP A 148 -16.62 -3.49 -21.96
CA ASP A 148 -17.07 -2.65 -20.84
C ASP A 148 -16.56 -3.16 -19.48
N TRP A 149 -16.41 -4.48 -19.29
CA TRP A 149 -15.87 -5.01 -18.03
C TRP A 149 -14.44 -4.53 -17.78
N PHE A 150 -13.62 -4.54 -18.83
CA PHE A 150 -12.21 -4.15 -18.77
C PHE A 150 -12.04 -2.64 -18.78
N TRP A 151 -12.96 -1.92 -19.42
CA TRP A 151 -13.00 -0.46 -19.37
C TRP A 151 -13.14 0.06 -17.93
N TRP A 152 -13.91 -0.62 -17.07
CA TRP A 152 -14.09 -0.20 -15.67
C TRP A 152 -13.09 -0.83 -14.70
N TYR A 153 -12.18 -1.70 -15.18
CA TYR A 153 -11.12 -2.24 -14.34
C TYR A 153 -9.88 -1.36 -14.45
N GLY A 154 -9.18 -1.20 -13.34
CA GLY A 154 -8.00 -0.34 -13.28
C GLY A 154 -8.36 1.03 -12.68
N LEU A 155 -7.48 1.98 -12.89
CA LEU A 155 -7.52 3.30 -12.30
C LEU A 155 -7.89 4.37 -13.31
N ASP A 156 -7.78 4.10 -14.60
CA ASP A 156 -7.95 5.09 -15.65
C ASP A 156 -9.42 5.49 -15.85
N GLN A 157 -10.37 4.64 -15.43
CA GLN A 157 -11.81 4.89 -15.44
C GLN A 157 -12.46 4.56 -14.09
N ASP A 158 -13.58 5.23 -13.79
CA ASP A 158 -14.40 4.97 -12.61
C ASP A 158 -15.88 5.04 -13.01
N SER A 159 -16.63 3.96 -12.78
CA SER A 159 -18.07 3.94 -13.06
C SER A 159 -18.93 4.56 -11.96
N GLY A 160 -18.32 4.87 -10.82
CA GLY A 160 -18.95 5.19 -9.54
C GLY A 160 -19.55 3.98 -8.82
N TYR A 161 -19.50 2.79 -9.44
CA TYR A 161 -20.10 1.54 -8.96
C TYR A 161 -19.29 0.31 -9.40
N ASP A 162 -17.96 0.40 -9.40
CA ASP A 162 -17.08 -0.65 -9.94
C ASP A 162 -17.30 -2.01 -9.25
N GLU A 163 -17.65 -2.01 -7.96
CA GLU A 163 -18.03 -3.20 -7.19
C GLU A 163 -19.19 -3.97 -7.85
N LEU A 164 -20.16 -3.24 -8.38
CA LEU A 164 -21.33 -3.82 -9.04
C LEU A 164 -20.95 -4.39 -10.40
N TRP A 165 -20.11 -3.68 -11.16
CA TRP A 165 -19.61 -4.16 -12.46
C TRP A 165 -18.81 -5.45 -12.30
N ASP A 166 -17.89 -5.49 -11.34
CA ASP A 166 -17.13 -6.70 -11.03
C ASP A 166 -18.05 -7.86 -10.60
N THR A 167 -19.04 -7.58 -9.75
CA THR A 167 -20.04 -8.57 -9.33
C THR A 167 -20.80 -9.13 -10.54
N LEU A 168 -21.27 -8.27 -11.45
CA LEU A 168 -21.98 -8.69 -12.66
C LEU A 168 -21.09 -9.53 -13.58
N TYR A 169 -19.84 -9.10 -13.79
CA TYR A 169 -18.86 -9.85 -14.56
C TYR A 169 -18.62 -11.25 -13.98
N LYS A 170 -18.35 -11.34 -12.67
CA LYS A 170 -18.17 -12.62 -11.95
C LYS A 170 -19.43 -13.49 -11.98
N VAL A 171 -20.63 -12.91 -12.00
CA VAL A 171 -21.89 -13.66 -12.19
C VAL A 171 -21.92 -14.33 -13.57
N HIS A 172 -21.53 -13.62 -14.63
CA HIS A 172 -21.46 -14.20 -15.97
C HIS A 172 -20.40 -15.30 -16.06
N LEU A 173 -19.21 -15.10 -15.49
CA LEU A 173 -18.21 -16.17 -15.38
C LEU A 173 -18.77 -17.38 -14.61
N SER A 174 -19.41 -17.15 -13.47
CA SER A 174 -20.02 -18.21 -12.66
C SER A 174 -21.09 -19.00 -13.43
N ASN A 175 -21.88 -18.32 -14.27
CA ASN A 175 -22.91 -18.96 -15.07
C ASN A 175 -22.32 -19.94 -16.09
N ILE A 176 -21.12 -19.68 -16.62
CA ILE A 176 -20.40 -20.62 -17.50
C ILE A 176 -20.22 -21.96 -16.77
N TYR A 177 -19.57 -21.95 -15.61
CA TYR A 177 -19.30 -23.15 -14.80
C TYR A 177 -20.59 -23.85 -14.34
N LYS A 178 -21.56 -23.07 -13.80
CA LYS A 178 -22.85 -23.59 -13.32
C LYS A 178 -23.65 -24.26 -14.43
N ALA A 179 -23.64 -23.71 -15.65
CA ALA A 179 -24.38 -24.25 -16.79
C ALA A 179 -23.84 -25.61 -17.26
N ILE A 180 -22.53 -25.82 -17.19
CA ILE A 180 -21.88 -27.09 -17.54
C ILE A 180 -21.72 -28.05 -16.36
N GLY A 181 -22.09 -27.63 -15.14
CA GLY A 181 -22.03 -28.46 -13.93
C GLY A 181 -20.61 -28.71 -13.42
N VAL A 182 -19.69 -27.78 -13.69
CA VAL A 182 -18.31 -27.80 -13.17
C VAL A 182 -18.24 -26.93 -11.91
N ASP A 183 -17.43 -27.34 -10.94
CA ASP A 183 -17.25 -26.60 -9.69
C ASP A 183 -16.66 -25.20 -9.94
N LEU A 184 -17.13 -24.23 -9.15
CA LEU A 184 -16.67 -22.85 -9.27
C LEU A 184 -15.22 -22.72 -8.74
N PRO A 185 -14.34 -22.02 -9.48
CA PRO A 185 -13.10 -21.51 -8.93
C PRO A 185 -13.35 -20.73 -7.62
N PRO A 186 -12.44 -20.78 -6.63
CA PRO A 186 -12.65 -20.11 -5.33
C PRO A 186 -13.02 -18.64 -5.42
N TYR A 187 -12.41 -17.89 -6.35
CA TYR A 187 -12.70 -16.46 -6.57
C TYR A 187 -14.10 -16.16 -7.13
N LEU A 188 -14.83 -17.18 -7.63
CA LEU A 188 -16.22 -17.09 -8.09
C LEU A 188 -17.23 -17.69 -7.12
N GLN A 189 -16.77 -18.33 -6.04
CA GLN A 189 -17.69 -18.80 -5.02
C GLN A 189 -18.31 -17.58 -4.33
N GLU A 190 -19.55 -17.69 -3.86
CA GLU A 190 -20.15 -16.65 -3.01
C GLU A 190 -19.46 -16.69 -1.64
N VAL A 191 -18.22 -16.20 -1.60
CA VAL A 191 -17.37 -16.25 -0.41
C VAL A 191 -17.64 -15.10 0.56
N TRP A 192 -18.34 -14.05 0.09
CA TRP A 192 -18.72 -12.92 0.93
C TRP A 192 -19.89 -13.24 1.86
N THR A 193 -19.56 -13.94 2.93
CA THR A 193 -20.46 -14.13 4.07
C THR A 193 -20.43 -12.90 4.98
N ASN A 194 -21.51 -12.67 5.74
CA ASN A 194 -21.47 -11.69 6.83
C ASN A 194 -20.36 -12.10 7.80
N PRO A 195 -19.58 -11.13 8.31
CA PRO A 195 -18.51 -11.44 9.24
C PRO A 195 -19.10 -12.09 10.50
N SER A 196 -18.28 -12.95 11.12
CA SER A 196 -18.63 -13.55 12.40
C SER A 196 -18.82 -12.45 13.43
N GLN A 197 -19.82 -12.59 14.30
CA GLN A 197 -19.99 -11.66 15.42
C GLN A 197 -19.12 -12.13 16.58
N PRO A 198 -18.33 -11.23 17.18
CA PRO A 198 -17.54 -11.61 18.33
C PRO A 198 -18.44 -11.90 19.54
N LEU A 199 -18.05 -12.87 20.36
CA LEU A 199 -18.68 -13.18 21.65
C LEU A 199 -18.51 -12.02 22.64
N LEU A 200 -17.32 -11.39 22.62
CA LEU A 200 -17.02 -10.16 23.34
C LEU A 200 -16.60 -9.12 22.31
N PRO A 201 -17.26 -7.96 22.17
CA PRO A 201 -16.85 -6.93 21.22
C PRO A 201 -15.61 -6.17 21.70
N TYR A 202 -14.95 -5.46 20.78
CA TYR A 202 -13.91 -4.49 21.11
C TYR A 202 -14.41 -3.47 22.14
N ALA A 203 -13.58 -3.18 23.15
CA ALA A 203 -13.89 -2.19 24.18
C ALA A 203 -12.81 -1.10 24.35
N GLY A 204 -11.64 -1.24 23.72
CA GLY A 204 -10.55 -0.27 23.77
C GLY A 204 -9.25 -0.82 23.20
N VAL A 205 -8.19 -0.02 23.30
CA VAL A 205 -6.82 -0.46 22.98
C VAL A 205 -6.28 -1.40 24.06
N ILE A 206 -5.38 -2.31 23.70
CA ILE A 206 -4.73 -3.25 24.64
C ILE A 206 -3.21 -3.30 24.44
N GLU A 207 -2.48 -3.64 25.50
CA GLU A 207 -1.02 -3.78 25.51
C GLU A 207 -0.61 -5.05 26.31
N PRO A 208 -0.91 -6.26 25.79
CA PRO A 208 -0.61 -7.51 26.47
C PRO A 208 0.91 -7.78 26.52
N LEU A 209 1.35 -8.56 27.50
CA LEU A 209 2.71 -9.10 27.53
C LEU A 209 2.77 -10.34 26.64
N ILE A 210 3.68 -10.38 25.67
CA ILE A 210 3.80 -11.52 24.75
C ILE A 210 4.71 -12.58 25.37
N ASP A 211 4.12 -13.47 26.18
CA ASP A 211 4.85 -14.53 26.86
C ASP A 211 4.17 -15.91 26.80
N GLY A 212 3.03 -16.00 26.11
CA GLY A 212 2.29 -17.25 25.92
C GLY A 212 1.41 -17.61 27.11
N VAL A 213 1.21 -16.71 28.08
CA VAL A 213 0.40 -16.91 29.27
C VAL A 213 -0.65 -15.82 29.41
N ALA A 214 -1.90 -16.16 29.10
CA ALA A 214 -3.01 -15.23 29.24
C ALA A 214 -3.46 -15.01 30.70
N LEU A 215 -3.16 -13.85 31.25
CA LEU A 215 -3.58 -13.46 32.60
C LEU A 215 -4.99 -12.85 32.65
N PRO A 216 -5.68 -12.93 33.81
CA PRO A 216 -6.93 -12.20 34.01
C PRO A 216 -6.73 -10.68 33.84
N GLY A 217 -7.55 -10.05 33.00
CA GLY A 217 -7.52 -8.60 32.77
C GLY A 217 -6.55 -8.12 31.69
N GLU A 218 -5.62 -8.97 31.24
CA GLU A 218 -4.61 -8.62 30.24
C GLU A 218 -5.20 -8.38 28.85
N TRP A 219 -6.15 -9.22 28.45
CA TRP A 219 -6.84 -9.15 27.17
C TRP A 219 -8.18 -8.40 27.27
N ASP A 220 -8.43 -7.67 28.37
CA ASP A 220 -9.65 -6.86 28.54
C ASP A 220 -9.63 -5.69 27.55
N GLY A 221 -10.50 -5.74 26.54
CA GLY A 221 -10.53 -4.77 25.44
C GLY A 221 -10.54 -5.42 24.06
N ALA A 222 -9.95 -6.62 23.96
CA ALA A 222 -9.94 -7.42 22.74
C ALA A 222 -11.32 -8.00 22.41
N ALA A 223 -11.59 -8.13 21.11
CA ALA A 223 -12.72 -8.89 20.63
C ALA A 223 -12.44 -10.40 20.73
N LYS A 224 -13.38 -11.18 21.26
CA LYS A 224 -13.28 -12.65 21.36
C LYS A 224 -14.13 -13.35 20.31
N TYR A 225 -13.58 -14.33 19.63
CA TYR A 225 -14.28 -15.21 18.69
C TYR A 225 -14.18 -16.67 19.11
N GLU A 226 -15.28 -17.41 19.00
CA GLU A 226 -15.29 -18.87 19.22
C GLU A 226 -14.92 -19.61 17.94
N ALA A 227 -14.19 -20.70 18.11
CA ALA A 227 -13.92 -21.70 17.11
C ALA A 227 -14.93 -22.83 17.29
N SER A 228 -15.90 -22.92 16.37
CA SER A 228 -17.09 -23.77 16.55
C SER A 228 -16.98 -25.14 15.87
N VAL A 229 -15.83 -25.42 15.24
CA VAL A 229 -15.56 -26.66 14.51
C VAL A 229 -14.56 -27.45 15.34
N ASP A 230 -14.66 -28.77 15.34
CA ASP A 230 -13.71 -29.63 16.06
C ASP A 230 -12.53 -29.95 15.14
N GLY A 231 -11.37 -29.36 15.43
CA GLY A 231 -10.08 -29.56 14.78
C GLY A 231 -9.32 -30.80 15.25
N GLY A 232 -9.95 -31.67 16.05
CA GLY A 232 -9.37 -32.95 16.45
C GLY A 232 -8.21 -32.81 17.44
N ASP A 233 -6.99 -33.13 17.02
CA ASP A 233 -5.81 -33.11 17.91
C ASP A 233 -5.00 -31.81 17.85
N PHE A 234 -5.37 -30.88 16.97
CA PHE A 234 -4.87 -29.52 16.94
C PHE A 234 -6.05 -28.53 16.82
N ASP A 235 -6.99 -28.68 17.76
CA ASP A 235 -8.24 -27.93 17.87
C ASP A 235 -7.99 -26.49 18.33
N ILE A 236 -8.73 -25.52 17.80
CA ILE A 236 -8.72 -24.13 18.27
C ILE A 236 -9.93 -23.98 19.18
N ASP A 237 -9.75 -23.53 20.43
CA ASP A 237 -10.87 -23.29 21.35
C ASP A 237 -11.53 -21.92 21.09
N SER A 238 -10.68 -20.88 21.04
CA SER A 238 -11.10 -19.51 20.75
C SER A 238 -9.91 -18.65 20.37
N PHE A 239 -10.16 -17.49 19.79
CA PHE A 239 -9.10 -16.50 19.58
C PHE A 239 -9.59 -15.08 19.90
N TYR A 240 -8.65 -14.22 20.25
CA TYR A 240 -8.86 -12.83 20.61
C TYR A 240 -8.12 -11.94 19.63
N LEU A 241 -8.76 -10.84 19.24
CA LEU A 241 -8.18 -9.79 18.42
C LEU A 241 -8.20 -8.50 19.22
N GLY A 242 -7.04 -7.89 19.40
CA GLY A 242 -6.91 -6.57 19.99
C GLY A 242 -5.96 -5.71 19.16
N TYR A 243 -5.84 -4.45 19.53
CA TYR A 243 -4.96 -3.52 18.84
C TYR A 243 -4.54 -2.39 19.79
N ASP A 244 -3.39 -1.79 19.55
CA ASP A 244 -3.01 -0.47 20.08
C ASP A 244 -2.92 0.53 18.91
N ALA A 245 -2.16 1.61 19.05
CA ALA A 245 -1.89 2.49 17.92
C ALA A 245 -1.13 1.75 16.79
N SER A 246 -0.11 0.96 17.10
CA SER A 246 0.89 0.46 16.15
C SER A 246 0.78 -1.03 15.78
N ASN A 247 0.14 -1.84 16.62
CA ASN A 247 0.19 -3.30 16.61
C ASN A 247 -1.20 -3.92 16.65
N VAL A 248 -1.37 -5.00 15.90
CA VAL A 248 -2.47 -5.95 16.03
C VAL A 248 -1.99 -7.05 16.96
N TYR A 249 -2.80 -7.34 17.97
CA TYR A 249 -2.56 -8.39 18.92
C TYR A 249 -3.50 -9.55 18.65
N VAL A 250 -2.95 -10.75 18.48
CA VAL A 250 -3.73 -11.97 18.30
C VAL A 250 -3.36 -12.96 19.39
N ARG A 251 -4.37 -13.44 20.11
CA ARG A 251 -4.22 -14.59 21.01
C ARG A 251 -5.05 -15.74 20.51
N ILE A 252 -4.48 -16.94 20.50
CA ILE A 252 -5.14 -18.16 20.07
C ILE A 252 -5.04 -19.17 21.21
N ASP A 253 -6.21 -19.58 21.71
CA ASP A 253 -6.34 -20.66 22.66
C ASP A 253 -6.39 -21.97 21.86
N ALA A 254 -5.30 -22.75 21.89
CA ALA A 254 -5.13 -24.04 21.21
C ALA A 254 -4.15 -24.91 22.02
N PRO A 255 -4.03 -26.23 21.75
CA PRO A 255 -3.08 -27.10 22.44
C PRO A 255 -1.66 -26.52 22.48
N SER A 256 -1.08 -26.49 23.67
CA SER A 256 0.28 -25.96 23.88
C SER A 256 1.32 -26.70 23.05
N PRO A 257 2.48 -26.09 22.74
CA PRO A 257 3.58 -26.79 22.07
C PRO A 257 3.99 -28.09 22.79
N GLN A 258 3.93 -28.10 24.12
CA GLN A 258 4.23 -29.27 24.95
C GLN A 258 3.19 -30.39 24.75
N GLU A 259 1.90 -30.05 24.64
CA GLU A 259 0.82 -31.00 24.34
C GLU A 259 0.93 -31.54 22.91
N ILE A 260 1.27 -30.68 21.95
CA ILE A 260 1.52 -31.05 20.55
C ILE A 260 2.69 -32.04 20.44
N ASP A 261 3.81 -31.79 21.12
CA ASP A 261 4.97 -32.69 21.14
C ASP A 261 4.62 -34.08 21.70
N LEU A 262 3.72 -34.14 22.69
CA LEU A 262 3.24 -35.40 23.28
C LEU A 262 2.44 -36.26 22.30
N LEU A 263 1.90 -35.69 21.22
CA LEU A 263 1.23 -36.45 20.15
C LEU A 263 2.23 -37.30 19.36
N ASN A 264 3.51 -36.93 19.35
CA ASN A 264 4.62 -37.66 18.70
C ASN A 264 4.34 -37.99 17.22
N LYS A 265 3.84 -36.99 16.48
CA LYS A 265 3.57 -37.08 15.04
C LYS A 265 4.84 -36.88 14.22
N THR A 266 4.83 -37.40 13.00
CA THR A 266 5.91 -37.17 12.02
C THR A 266 5.71 -35.88 11.23
N SER A 267 4.46 -35.44 11.08
CA SER A 267 4.08 -34.18 10.45
C SER A 267 4.39 -33.02 11.40
N VAL A 268 4.74 -31.87 10.84
CA VAL A 268 5.13 -30.66 11.58
C VAL A 268 3.86 -29.83 11.87
N PRO A 269 3.67 -29.30 13.10
CA PRO A 269 2.54 -28.41 13.37
C PRO A 269 2.73 -27.06 12.67
N ASP A 270 1.64 -26.47 12.20
CA ASP A 270 1.59 -25.08 11.73
C ASP A 270 0.35 -24.37 12.29
N LEU A 271 0.56 -23.14 12.74
CA LEU A 271 -0.50 -22.22 13.17
C LEU A 271 -0.34 -20.91 12.40
N SER A 272 -1.30 -20.62 11.54
CA SER A 272 -1.24 -19.52 10.59
C SER A 272 -2.46 -18.61 10.69
N ILE A 273 -2.24 -17.30 10.55
CA ILE A 273 -3.29 -16.27 10.57
C ILE A 273 -3.34 -15.62 9.19
N TYR A 274 -4.48 -15.69 8.52
CA TYR A 274 -4.70 -15.11 7.20
C TYR A 274 -5.45 -13.80 7.34
N PHE A 275 -4.94 -12.76 6.67
CA PHE A 275 -5.55 -11.44 6.60
C PHE A 275 -5.99 -11.15 5.16
N MET A 276 -7.24 -10.72 5.03
CA MET A 276 -7.79 -10.21 3.77
C MET A 276 -7.05 -8.95 3.35
N GLN A 277 -6.96 -8.73 2.04
CA GLN A 277 -6.59 -7.43 1.48
C GLN A 277 -7.37 -6.30 2.20
N ALA A 278 -6.64 -5.30 2.69
CA ALA A 278 -7.25 -4.21 3.46
C ALA A 278 -8.30 -3.48 2.63
N ASN A 279 -9.46 -3.21 3.24
CA ASN A 279 -10.64 -2.59 2.62
C ASN A 279 -11.17 -3.28 1.35
N ALA A 280 -10.79 -4.54 1.10
CA ALA A 280 -11.26 -5.25 -0.08
C ALA A 280 -12.78 -5.48 -0.01
N ASN A 281 -13.52 -4.79 -0.87
CA ASN A 281 -14.96 -4.97 -1.05
C ASN A 281 -15.24 -5.86 -2.28
N ASN A 282 -15.13 -7.18 -2.14
CA ASN A 282 -15.42 -8.17 -3.19
C ASN A 282 -14.88 -7.81 -4.61
N PHE A 283 -13.79 -7.06 -4.72
CA PHE A 283 -13.26 -6.56 -5.98
C PHE A 283 -12.41 -7.61 -6.71
N ASN A 284 -11.95 -7.25 -7.90
CA ASN A 284 -10.94 -7.95 -8.65
C ASN A 284 -9.53 -7.74 -8.07
N GLU A 285 -9.32 -8.17 -6.81
CA GLU A 285 -8.09 -7.86 -6.06
C GLU A 285 -6.86 -8.64 -6.55
N VAL A 286 -5.84 -7.90 -6.97
CA VAL A 286 -4.60 -8.46 -7.51
C VAL A 286 -3.69 -9.02 -6.42
N GLY A 287 -3.02 -10.13 -6.74
CA GLY A 287 -2.05 -10.75 -5.86
C GLY A 287 -2.69 -11.20 -4.56
N THR A 288 -3.85 -11.85 -4.65
CA THR A 288 -4.57 -12.42 -3.52
C THR A 288 -4.79 -13.92 -3.71
N ASN A 289 -4.71 -14.66 -2.62
CA ASN A 289 -4.90 -16.10 -2.58
C ASN A 289 -6.23 -16.42 -1.89
N PHE A 290 -6.88 -17.51 -2.30
CA PHE A 290 -8.19 -17.92 -1.79
C PHE A 290 -8.12 -19.23 -1.02
N ARG A 291 -6.94 -19.86 -0.94
CA ARG A 291 -6.75 -21.14 -0.27
C ARG A 291 -5.73 -21.07 0.87
N THR A 292 -5.92 -21.96 1.84
CA THR A 292 -4.92 -22.20 2.88
C THR A 292 -3.67 -22.86 2.32
N TYR A 293 -2.54 -22.61 2.96
CA TYR A 293 -1.23 -23.00 2.46
C TYR A 293 -1.04 -24.51 2.39
N PHE A 294 -1.38 -25.26 3.46
CA PHE A 294 -1.14 -26.70 3.52
C PHE A 294 -2.35 -27.52 3.05
N GLY A 295 -3.55 -27.30 3.61
CA GLY A 295 -4.74 -28.09 3.28
C GLY A 295 -5.43 -27.69 1.97
N GLN A 296 -5.12 -26.52 1.40
CA GLN A 296 -5.76 -25.95 0.21
C GLN A 296 -7.29 -25.79 0.32
N GLU A 297 -7.79 -25.64 1.54
CA GLU A 297 -9.19 -25.33 1.81
C GLU A 297 -9.50 -23.87 1.49
N ILE A 298 -10.76 -23.55 1.20
CA ILE A 298 -11.15 -22.22 0.72
C ILE A 298 -11.32 -21.26 1.91
N LEU A 299 -10.54 -20.18 1.91
CA LEU A 299 -10.44 -19.24 3.02
C LEU A 299 -11.72 -18.47 3.28
N GLY A 300 -12.49 -18.09 2.26
CA GLY A 300 -13.64 -17.20 2.49
C GLY A 300 -13.46 -15.76 2.01
N PHE A 301 -12.24 -15.37 1.62
CA PHE A 301 -11.90 -13.99 1.25
C PHE A 301 -10.60 -13.95 0.44
N PRO A 302 -10.32 -12.85 -0.29
CA PRO A 302 -9.04 -12.65 -0.97
C PRO A 302 -7.93 -12.34 0.06
N ALA A 303 -7.18 -13.36 0.47
CA ALA A 303 -6.10 -13.21 1.44
C ALA A 303 -4.87 -12.55 0.80
N LYS A 304 -4.34 -11.51 1.45
CA LYS A 304 -3.14 -10.80 1.02
C LYS A 304 -1.93 -11.17 1.85
N LYS A 305 -2.12 -11.37 3.14
CA LYS A 305 -1.07 -11.65 4.12
C LYS A 305 -1.37 -12.94 4.88
N MET A 306 -0.33 -13.72 5.14
CA MET A 306 -0.37 -14.88 6.04
C MET A 306 0.74 -14.72 7.07
N VAL A 307 0.41 -14.79 8.36
CA VAL A 307 1.36 -14.75 9.47
C VAL A 307 1.42 -16.15 10.09
N SER A 308 2.56 -16.82 9.98
CA SER A 308 2.76 -18.18 10.50
C SER A 308 3.71 -18.18 11.69
N PHE A 309 3.38 -18.97 12.72
CA PHE A 309 4.23 -19.19 13.89
C PHE A 309 5.44 -20.08 13.56
N ASP A 310 6.64 -19.63 13.91
CA ASP A 310 7.87 -20.39 13.66
C ASP A 310 8.19 -21.36 14.81
N TYR A 311 7.70 -22.60 14.73
CA TYR A 311 8.03 -23.64 15.72
C TYR A 311 9.52 -23.96 15.80
N THR A 312 10.32 -23.67 14.77
CA THR A 312 11.76 -23.95 14.78
C THR A 312 12.56 -22.94 15.59
N GLN A 313 11.93 -21.80 15.93
CA GLN A 313 12.50 -20.72 16.72
C GLN A 313 11.85 -20.61 18.11
N LEU A 314 11.08 -21.61 18.54
CA LEU A 314 10.48 -21.67 19.87
C LEU A 314 11.53 -21.98 20.94
N TRP A 315 11.65 -21.10 21.93
CA TRP A 315 12.58 -21.22 23.05
C TRP A 315 11.92 -21.88 24.27
N GLU A 316 12.73 -22.35 25.22
CA GLU A 316 12.24 -22.98 26.47
C GLU A 316 11.39 -22.03 27.34
N ASP A 317 11.55 -20.72 27.16
CA ASP A 317 10.77 -19.68 27.83
C ASP A 317 9.48 -19.30 27.07
N GLY A 318 9.10 -20.08 26.06
CA GLY A 318 7.89 -19.88 25.26
C GLY A 318 8.02 -18.86 24.13
N ARG A 319 9.06 -18.03 24.10
CA ARG A 319 9.19 -16.99 23.05
C ARG A 319 9.56 -17.60 21.70
N SER A 320 9.04 -17.00 20.64
CA SER A 320 9.35 -17.40 19.27
C SER A 320 9.34 -16.19 18.30
N LYS A 321 9.42 -16.50 17.00
CA LYS A 321 9.25 -15.56 15.89
C LYS A 321 8.04 -15.95 15.06
N TRP A 322 7.45 -14.98 14.39
CA TRP A 322 6.49 -15.22 13.32
C TRP A 322 7.07 -14.79 11.98
N ASN A 323 6.52 -15.36 10.90
CA ASN A 323 6.89 -15.08 9.52
C ASN A 323 5.68 -14.55 8.75
N VAL A 324 5.82 -13.41 8.06
CA VAL A 324 4.79 -12.87 7.17
C VAL A 324 5.07 -13.31 5.74
N PHE A 325 4.03 -13.79 5.07
CA PHE A 325 4.05 -14.15 3.67
C PHE A 325 3.04 -13.30 2.89
N ASP A 326 3.49 -12.79 1.74
CA ASP A 326 2.67 -12.08 0.77
C ASP A 326 2.08 -13.05 -0.26
N ALA A 327 0.78 -12.91 -0.50
CA ALA A 327 0.11 -13.59 -1.60
C ALA A 327 0.57 -13.01 -2.95
N GLN A 328 0.87 -13.89 -3.90
CA GLN A 328 1.23 -13.54 -5.27
C GLN A 328 0.12 -13.87 -6.27
N GLY A 329 -1.04 -14.33 -5.78
CA GLY A 329 -2.09 -14.89 -6.61
C GLY A 329 -1.69 -16.22 -7.25
N LYS A 330 -2.43 -16.59 -8.27
CA LYS A 330 -2.21 -17.83 -9.02
C LYS A 330 -1.15 -17.64 -10.09
N VAL A 331 -0.01 -18.30 -9.93
CA VAL A 331 1.08 -18.33 -10.92
C VAL A 331 1.16 -19.72 -11.52
N GLY A 332 0.78 -19.85 -12.79
CA GLY A 332 0.63 -21.15 -13.44
C GLY A 332 -0.57 -21.92 -12.89
N GLY A 333 -0.34 -23.11 -12.32
CA GLY A 333 -1.40 -24.00 -11.83
C GLY A 333 -1.79 -23.85 -10.37
N SER A 334 -1.02 -23.08 -9.58
CA SER A 334 -1.16 -23.02 -8.11
C SER A 334 -1.05 -21.58 -7.59
N GLU A 335 -1.65 -21.34 -6.44
CA GLU A 335 -1.42 -20.11 -5.67
C GLU A 335 -0.01 -20.11 -5.11
N ARG A 336 0.57 -18.92 -4.95
CA ARG A 336 1.93 -18.75 -4.44
C ARG A 336 1.97 -17.76 -3.30
N TRP A 337 2.77 -18.10 -2.30
CA TRP A 337 3.11 -17.26 -1.16
C TRP A 337 4.61 -16.98 -1.17
N THR A 338 5.01 -15.79 -0.75
CA THR A 338 6.43 -15.38 -0.67
C THR A 338 6.71 -14.76 0.68
N LEU A 339 7.75 -15.24 1.37
CA LEU A 339 8.18 -14.65 2.65
C LEU A 339 8.59 -13.19 2.41
N SER A 340 7.96 -12.28 3.15
CA SER A 340 8.21 -10.83 3.06
C SER A 340 9.00 -10.32 4.26
N SER A 341 8.70 -10.82 5.46
CA SER A 341 9.35 -10.39 6.70
C SER A 341 9.28 -11.47 7.78
N THR A 342 10.15 -11.31 8.79
CA THR A 342 10.23 -12.16 9.98
C THR A 342 10.39 -11.28 11.20
N SER A 343 9.68 -11.60 12.28
CA SER A 343 9.76 -10.81 13.52
C SER A 343 11.10 -10.96 14.23
N ALA A 344 11.38 -10.00 15.12
CA ALA A 344 12.36 -10.24 16.18
C ALA A 344 11.89 -11.37 17.12
N LEU A 345 12.84 -11.97 17.85
CA LEU A 345 12.51 -12.95 18.89
C LEU A 345 11.63 -12.29 19.97
N GLY A 346 10.51 -12.92 20.31
CA GLY A 346 9.49 -12.37 21.21
C GLY A 346 8.39 -11.58 20.50
N GLY A 347 8.38 -11.52 19.15
CA GLY A 347 7.22 -11.03 18.40
C GLY A 347 5.99 -11.94 18.52
N CYS A 348 6.21 -13.20 18.89
CA CYS A 348 5.18 -14.10 19.40
C CYS A 348 5.73 -14.96 20.54
N ALA A 349 4.82 -15.61 21.27
CA ALA A 349 5.13 -16.59 22.30
C ALA A 349 4.06 -17.69 22.36
N ALA A 350 4.44 -18.86 22.87
CA ALA A 350 3.58 -20.01 23.04
C ALA A 350 3.96 -20.82 24.29
N ASP A 351 3.11 -20.80 25.32
CA ASP A 351 3.19 -21.71 26.47
C ASP A 351 1.82 -22.32 26.76
N GLY A 352 0.93 -21.58 27.43
CA GLY A 352 -0.46 -22.00 27.64
C GLY A 352 -1.41 -21.56 26.53
N VAL A 353 -1.06 -20.49 25.81
CA VAL A 353 -1.75 -19.94 24.65
C VAL A 353 -0.72 -19.46 23.63
N TYR A 354 -1.13 -19.22 22.38
CA TYR A 354 -0.30 -18.56 21.38
C TYR A 354 -0.61 -17.07 21.36
N GLU A 355 0.39 -16.20 21.44
CA GLU A 355 0.25 -14.75 21.41
C GLU A 355 1.13 -14.14 20.34
N PHE A 356 0.60 -13.16 19.61
CA PHE A 356 1.28 -12.48 18.51
C PHE A 356 1.15 -10.96 18.70
N GLN A 357 2.26 -10.26 18.50
CA GLN A 357 2.30 -8.82 18.30
C GLN A 357 2.76 -8.57 16.86
N ILE A 358 1.87 -8.03 16.03
CA ILE A 358 2.09 -7.85 14.60
C ILE A 358 1.90 -6.36 14.27
N PRO A 359 2.94 -5.64 13.82
CA PRO A 359 2.79 -4.26 13.40
C PRO A 359 1.77 -4.11 12.27
N TRP A 360 0.96 -3.04 12.29
CA TRP A 360 -0.08 -2.81 11.28
C TRP A 360 0.51 -2.65 9.88
N SER A 361 1.71 -2.03 9.81
CA SER A 361 2.47 -1.83 8.57
C SER A 361 2.81 -3.14 7.86
N GLU A 362 3.13 -4.19 8.62
CA GLU A 362 3.44 -5.52 8.06
C GLU A 362 2.22 -6.14 7.37
N LEU A 363 1.02 -5.81 7.85
CA LEU A 363 -0.25 -6.27 7.33
C LEU A 363 -0.82 -5.37 6.21
N GLY A 364 -0.19 -4.23 5.92
CA GLY A 364 -0.72 -3.23 4.99
C GLY A 364 -2.00 -2.55 5.51
N LEU A 365 -2.13 -2.43 6.84
CA LEU A 365 -3.28 -1.80 7.50
C LEU A 365 -2.95 -0.37 7.92
N SER A 366 -3.97 0.49 7.86
CA SER A 366 -3.93 1.89 8.31
C SER A 366 -5.15 2.19 9.19
N PRO A 367 -5.14 3.27 9.98
CA PRO A 367 -6.32 3.74 10.70
C PRO A 367 -7.54 3.84 9.78
N ARG A 368 -8.72 3.54 10.33
CA ARG A 368 -10.01 3.44 9.60
C ARG A 368 -10.12 2.26 8.63
N TYR A 369 -9.04 1.53 8.36
CA TYR A 369 -9.10 0.37 7.48
C TYR A 369 -9.81 -0.79 8.17
N SER A 370 -10.39 -1.64 7.34
CA SER A 370 -10.97 -2.91 7.74
C SER A 370 -10.23 -4.08 7.11
N THR A 371 -10.18 -5.20 7.82
CA THR A 371 -9.70 -6.47 7.27
C THR A 371 -10.48 -7.64 7.87
N ARG A 372 -10.47 -8.76 7.14
CA ARG A 372 -11.05 -10.01 7.58
C ARG A 372 -9.96 -10.99 7.93
N ILE A 373 -10.20 -11.76 8.99
CA ILE A 373 -9.18 -12.59 9.63
C ILE A 373 -9.71 -14.01 9.81
N LYS A 374 -8.83 -14.98 9.55
CA LYS A 374 -9.00 -16.38 9.94
C LYS A 374 -7.72 -16.95 10.52
N VAL A 375 -7.88 -17.78 11.54
CA VAL A 375 -6.83 -18.58 12.15
C VAL A 375 -6.96 -20.01 11.65
N VAL A 376 -5.85 -20.63 11.28
CA VAL A 376 -5.81 -21.97 10.72
C VAL A 376 -4.76 -22.79 11.45
N SER A 377 -5.17 -23.96 11.96
CA SER A 377 -4.26 -24.99 12.46
C SER A 377 -4.10 -26.10 11.43
N SER A 378 -2.88 -26.59 11.24
CA SER A 378 -2.59 -27.63 10.25
C SER A 378 -1.42 -28.52 10.62
N TRP A 379 -1.36 -29.69 9.99
CA TRP A 379 -0.21 -30.60 10.03
C TRP A 379 0.46 -30.64 8.65
N ALA A 380 1.70 -30.17 8.58
CA ALA A 380 2.50 -30.17 7.36
C ALA A 380 3.29 -31.47 7.20
N ASP A 381 3.13 -32.14 6.06
CA ASP A 381 3.95 -33.30 5.70
C ASP A 381 5.30 -32.85 5.08
N SER A 382 5.30 -31.69 4.40
CA SER A 382 6.50 -30.92 4.08
C SER A 382 6.19 -29.42 4.05
N LEU A 383 7.21 -28.56 3.94
CA LEU A 383 7.04 -27.10 3.80
C LEU A 383 6.52 -26.66 2.42
N SER A 384 6.24 -27.62 1.53
CA SER A 384 5.74 -27.34 0.18
C SER A 384 4.27 -26.91 0.23
N TYR A 385 3.90 -25.93 -0.60
CA TYR A 385 2.50 -25.52 -0.75
C TYR A 385 1.62 -26.71 -1.14
N GLY A 386 0.52 -26.90 -0.40
CA GLY A 386 -0.44 -27.97 -0.60
C GLY A 386 -0.03 -29.35 -0.07
N ASP A 387 1.03 -29.44 0.73
CA ASP A 387 1.55 -30.71 1.26
C ASP A 387 1.34 -30.83 2.78
N GLY A 388 0.08 -30.99 3.17
CA GLY A 388 -0.33 -31.22 4.54
C GLY A 388 -1.84 -31.40 4.68
N VAL A 389 -2.33 -31.36 5.91
CA VAL A 389 -3.75 -31.50 6.24
C VAL A 389 -4.19 -30.34 7.11
N GLU A 390 -5.28 -29.69 6.72
CA GLU A 390 -5.95 -28.70 7.57
C GLU A 390 -6.70 -29.39 8.71
N MET A 391 -6.54 -28.86 9.92
CA MET A 391 -7.23 -29.38 11.10
C MET A 391 -8.44 -28.52 11.39
N GLU A 392 -8.25 -27.20 11.50
CA GLU A 392 -9.35 -26.26 11.69
C GLU A 392 -9.07 -24.91 11.04
N MET A 393 -10.14 -24.28 10.56
CA MET A 393 -10.19 -22.89 10.13
C MET A 393 -11.24 -22.12 10.96
N ALA A 394 -10.77 -21.23 11.83
CA ALA A 394 -11.59 -20.49 12.78
C ALA A 394 -11.56 -18.96 12.52
N PRO A 395 -12.71 -18.25 12.57
CA PRO A 395 -14.06 -18.79 12.65
C PRO A 395 -14.50 -19.28 11.26
N PRO A 396 -15.56 -20.10 11.13
CA PRO A 396 -16.04 -20.57 9.83
C PRO A 396 -16.40 -19.42 8.87
N ALA A 397 -17.13 -18.42 9.37
CA ALA A 397 -17.23 -17.12 8.74
C ALA A 397 -16.06 -16.24 9.23
N PRO A 398 -15.41 -15.45 8.37
CA PRO A 398 -14.27 -14.65 8.78
C PRO A 398 -14.63 -13.66 9.88
N ALA A 399 -13.71 -13.45 10.83
CA ALA A 399 -13.79 -12.33 11.76
C ALA A 399 -13.51 -11.03 11.01
N GLU A 400 -14.07 -9.90 11.48
CA GLU A 400 -13.81 -8.59 10.91
C GLU A 400 -13.22 -7.67 11.97
N MET A 401 -12.14 -7.00 11.60
CA MET A 401 -11.50 -5.98 12.39
C MET A 401 -11.60 -4.65 11.64
N VAL A 402 -12.16 -3.64 12.30
CA VAL A 402 -12.22 -2.28 11.81
C VAL A 402 -11.36 -1.43 12.74
N LEU A 403 -10.33 -0.82 12.17
CA LEU A 403 -9.36 -0.05 12.93
C LEU A 403 -9.94 1.34 13.21
N PRO A 404 -10.02 1.79 14.47
CA PRO A 404 -10.46 3.15 14.78
C PRO A 404 -9.46 4.18 14.24
N ASP A 405 -9.93 5.41 14.07
CA ASP A 405 -9.03 6.54 13.83
C ASP A 405 -8.34 6.93 15.14
N LEU A 406 -7.07 6.53 15.26
CA LEU A 406 -6.19 6.89 16.36
C LEU A 406 -5.05 7.80 15.87
N GLU A 407 -5.24 8.51 14.75
CA GLU A 407 -4.17 9.31 14.15
C GLU A 407 -3.83 10.57 14.94
N GLU A 408 -2.62 10.59 15.47
CA GLU A 408 -1.99 11.81 15.96
C GLU A 408 -1.14 12.43 14.86
N TRP A 409 -1.41 13.72 14.57
CA TRP A 409 -0.78 14.45 13.48
C TRP A 409 0.26 15.43 14.00
N VAL A 410 1.46 15.37 13.43
CA VAL A 410 2.57 16.30 13.65
C VAL A 410 2.73 17.20 12.44
N VAL A 411 2.75 18.52 12.62
CA VAL A 411 2.97 19.46 11.51
C VAL A 411 4.47 19.54 11.23
N LEU A 412 4.87 19.20 10.01
CA LEU A 412 6.26 19.24 9.56
C LEU A 412 6.60 20.59 8.92
N LEU A 413 5.68 21.11 8.11
CA LEU A 413 5.84 22.37 7.40
C LEU A 413 4.51 23.12 7.39
N GLN A 414 4.58 24.44 7.55
CA GLN A 414 3.52 25.36 7.16
C GLN A 414 4.19 26.55 6.48
N SER A 415 3.92 26.74 5.19
CA SER A 415 4.53 27.78 4.37
C SER A 415 3.47 28.49 3.55
N GLU A 416 3.71 29.78 3.33
CA GLU A 416 2.90 30.62 2.45
C GLU A 416 3.57 30.71 1.09
N ASP A 417 2.76 30.81 0.04
CA ASP A 417 3.17 31.01 -1.35
C ASP A 417 2.87 32.46 -1.80
N ALA A 418 3.36 32.87 -2.97
CA ALA A 418 3.34 34.24 -3.44
C ALA A 418 2.06 34.59 -4.20
N ILE A 419 1.00 34.99 -3.47
CA ILE A 419 -0.31 35.40 -4.02
C ILE A 419 -0.25 36.16 -5.36
N GLY A 420 -1.02 35.66 -6.33
CA GLY A 420 -1.25 36.24 -7.65
C GLY A 420 -0.21 35.84 -8.70
N ASP A 421 0.44 34.69 -8.53
CA ASP A 421 1.48 34.19 -9.42
C ASP A 421 1.14 32.87 -10.12
N ALA A 422 -0.12 32.43 -10.03
CA ALA A 422 -0.72 31.39 -10.87
C ALA A 422 -0.79 31.70 -12.38
N ASN A 423 0.20 32.37 -12.96
CA ASN A 423 0.29 32.76 -14.37
C ASN A 423 1.45 32.06 -15.10
N GLY A 424 1.94 30.94 -14.56
CA GLY A 424 2.93 30.07 -15.19
C GLY A 424 4.24 30.78 -15.51
N ASP A 425 4.55 30.91 -16.80
CA ASP A 425 5.72 31.63 -17.30
C ASP A 425 5.65 33.18 -17.14
N GLY A 426 4.59 33.67 -16.51
CA GLY A 426 4.28 35.09 -16.33
C GLY A 426 3.25 35.65 -17.31
N ASN A 427 2.79 34.86 -18.30
CA ASN A 427 1.88 35.33 -19.35
C ASN A 427 0.61 34.49 -19.51
N TYR A 428 0.39 33.47 -18.69
CA TYR A 428 -0.76 32.58 -18.88
C TYR A 428 -2.09 33.28 -18.61
N LEU A 429 -3.10 32.91 -19.40
CA LEU A 429 -4.43 33.50 -19.44
C LEU A 429 -5.49 32.42 -19.21
N PRO A 430 -6.59 32.74 -18.50
CA PRO A 430 -7.62 31.77 -18.21
C PRO A 430 -8.42 31.37 -19.46
N PRO A 431 -9.12 30.22 -19.44
CA PRO A 431 -10.11 29.87 -20.45
C PRO A 431 -11.26 30.89 -20.51
N LEU A 432 -11.90 31.02 -21.67
CA LEU A 432 -12.97 32.00 -21.88
C LEU A 432 -14.36 31.55 -21.40
N SER A 433 -14.51 30.30 -20.95
CA SER A 433 -15.78 29.77 -20.45
C SER A 433 -16.20 30.41 -19.12
N GLY A 434 -17.50 30.59 -18.94
CA GLY A 434 -18.07 31.08 -17.68
C GLY A 434 -18.01 30.06 -16.54
N ASP A 435 -17.72 28.80 -16.83
CA ASP A 435 -17.61 27.73 -15.82
C ASP A 435 -16.45 27.97 -14.84
N PHE A 436 -15.42 28.72 -15.26
CA PHE A 436 -14.29 29.14 -14.42
C PHE A 436 -14.57 30.42 -13.64
N SER A 437 -15.81 30.91 -13.64
CA SER A 437 -16.14 32.15 -12.93
C SER A 437 -16.14 31.96 -11.42
N VAL A 438 -15.46 32.88 -10.74
CA VAL A 438 -15.45 32.99 -9.27
C VAL A 438 -16.42 34.07 -8.80
N ALA A 439 -17.05 33.84 -7.65
CA ALA A 439 -18.10 34.70 -7.12
C ALA A 439 -17.51 35.98 -6.49
N GLY A 440 -17.22 37.00 -7.30
CA GLY A 440 -16.66 38.24 -6.76
C GLY A 440 -16.33 39.27 -7.82
N GLU A 441 -15.37 38.98 -8.69
CA GLU A 441 -14.93 39.85 -9.80
C GLU A 441 -14.47 38.98 -10.99
N ALA A 442 -14.60 39.48 -12.21
CA ALA A 442 -14.25 38.74 -13.43
C ALA A 442 -12.72 38.70 -13.70
N ASP A 443 -11.94 39.39 -12.88
CA ASP A 443 -10.50 39.58 -13.04
C ASP A 443 -9.67 38.59 -12.18
N ASP A 444 -10.31 37.74 -11.37
CA ASP A 444 -9.67 36.85 -10.39
C ASP A 444 -9.78 35.35 -10.75
N VAL A 445 -10.00 35.00 -12.02
CA VAL A 445 -10.17 33.58 -12.44
C VAL A 445 -8.91 32.75 -12.16
N MET A 446 -7.73 33.37 -12.20
CA MET A 446 -6.47 32.68 -11.91
C MET A 446 -6.34 32.26 -10.44
N ASP A 447 -7.08 32.89 -9.51
CA ASP A 447 -7.13 32.51 -8.09
C ASP A 447 -7.63 31.08 -7.89
N LEU A 448 -8.29 30.48 -8.89
CA LEU A 448 -8.63 29.06 -8.87
C LEU A 448 -7.40 28.16 -8.78
N TRP A 449 -6.24 28.60 -9.25
CA TRP A 449 -5.01 27.80 -9.27
C TRP A 449 -3.88 28.41 -8.43
N ASP A 450 -4.11 29.58 -7.82
CA ASP A 450 -3.18 30.31 -6.96
C ASP A 450 -3.15 29.69 -5.57
N ILE A 451 -2.03 29.04 -5.25
CA ILE A 451 -1.73 28.50 -3.94
C ILE A 451 -1.47 29.70 -3.03
N HIS A 452 -2.15 29.74 -1.88
CA HIS A 452 -1.87 30.70 -0.83
C HIS A 452 -0.96 30.11 0.24
N SER A 453 -1.21 28.85 0.63
CA SER A 453 -0.40 28.19 1.65
C SER A 453 -0.45 26.67 1.51
N VAL A 454 0.62 26.02 1.96
CA VAL A 454 0.72 24.57 2.10
C VAL A 454 1.10 24.21 3.52
N LYS A 455 0.36 23.25 4.08
CA LYS A 455 0.67 22.62 5.36
C LYS A 455 0.90 21.13 5.15
N ILE A 456 2.09 20.66 5.53
CA ILE A 456 2.47 19.25 5.50
C ILE A 456 2.49 18.74 6.93
N SER A 457 1.76 17.66 7.20
CA SER A 457 1.77 16.96 8.49
C SER A 457 1.96 15.47 8.30
N GLN A 458 2.40 14.76 9.33
CA GLN A 458 2.49 13.31 9.31
C GLN A 458 1.87 12.70 10.57
N SER A 459 1.35 11.50 10.44
CA SER A 459 1.07 10.59 11.55
C SER A 459 2.07 9.43 11.52
N ALA A 460 1.84 8.41 12.34
CA ALA A 460 2.58 7.15 12.22
C ALA A 460 2.33 6.44 10.88
N TRP A 461 1.21 6.71 10.19
CA TRP A 461 0.77 5.96 9.01
C TRP A 461 0.69 6.78 7.74
N ASN A 462 0.40 8.07 7.84
CA ASN A 462 0.06 8.90 6.69
C ASN A 462 0.87 10.20 6.68
N ALA A 463 1.07 10.75 5.49
CA ALA A 463 1.40 12.15 5.27
C ALA A 463 0.13 12.88 4.83
N ARG A 464 -0.09 14.10 5.31
CA ARG A 464 -1.22 14.94 4.91
C ARG A 464 -0.72 16.28 4.38
N PHE A 465 -1.15 16.60 3.18
CA PHE A 465 -0.88 17.85 2.48
C PHE A 465 -2.18 18.64 2.40
N GLU A 466 -2.21 19.80 3.03
CA GLU A 466 -3.36 20.71 3.03
C GLU A 466 -2.95 21.95 2.21
N LEU A 467 -3.57 22.14 1.05
CA LEU A 467 -3.31 23.26 0.14
C LEU A 467 -4.49 24.23 0.21
N ASN A 468 -4.22 25.50 0.51
CA ASN A 468 -5.21 26.58 0.48
C ASN A 468 -5.07 27.35 -0.83
N PHE A 469 -6.19 27.63 -1.49
CA PHE A 469 -6.24 28.38 -2.75
C PHE A 469 -6.91 29.75 -2.59
N GLY A 470 -6.59 30.69 -3.48
CA GLY A 470 -7.24 32.00 -3.56
C GLY A 470 -8.76 31.89 -3.75
N ALA A 471 -9.18 30.96 -4.63
CA ALA A 471 -10.57 30.62 -4.83
C ALA A 471 -10.76 29.13 -5.14
N MET A 472 -11.91 28.58 -4.78
CA MET A 472 -12.27 27.22 -5.17
C MET A 472 -13.77 27.11 -5.44
N THR A 473 -14.12 26.29 -6.44
CA THR A 473 -15.50 25.99 -6.79
C THR A 473 -15.67 24.50 -7.04
N ASP A 474 -16.91 24.04 -6.92
CA ASP A 474 -17.33 22.71 -7.34
C ASP A 474 -18.46 22.82 -8.37
N TYR A 475 -18.15 23.49 -9.49
CA TYR A 475 -19.11 23.78 -10.55
C TYR A 475 -19.61 22.51 -11.24
N TRP A 476 -18.74 21.50 -11.38
CA TRP A 476 -19.05 20.22 -12.01
C TRP A 476 -19.52 19.15 -11.03
N SER A 477 -19.62 19.46 -9.73
CA SER A 477 -20.10 18.55 -8.68
C SER A 477 -19.31 17.23 -8.64
N LEU A 478 -17.99 17.33 -8.67
CA LEU A 478 -17.11 16.16 -8.66
C LEU A 478 -16.96 15.60 -7.25
N ALA A 479 -16.72 14.29 -7.14
CA ALA A 479 -16.86 13.58 -5.88
C ALA A 479 -15.85 13.99 -4.79
N ASN A 480 -14.66 14.47 -5.17
CA ASN A 480 -13.69 14.99 -4.20
C ASN A 480 -13.97 16.44 -3.77
N GLY A 481 -15.02 17.09 -4.28
CA GLY A 481 -15.52 18.38 -3.77
C GLY A 481 -14.89 19.64 -4.36
N PHE A 482 -14.20 19.55 -5.50
CA PHE A 482 -13.66 20.69 -6.26
C PHE A 482 -13.62 20.37 -7.77
N SER A 483 -13.57 21.39 -8.63
CA SER A 483 -13.76 21.22 -10.08
C SER A 483 -12.61 21.63 -10.99
N HIS A 484 -11.66 22.48 -10.60
CA HIS A 484 -10.77 23.10 -11.60
C HIS A 484 -9.30 22.74 -11.46
N GLN A 485 -8.87 22.32 -10.28
CA GLN A 485 -7.48 22.07 -9.95
C GLN A 485 -7.10 20.64 -10.34
N ILE A 486 -5.90 20.49 -10.92
CA ILE A 486 -5.10 19.27 -10.83
C ILE A 486 -3.88 19.60 -9.98
N ILE A 487 -3.63 18.79 -8.97
CA ILE A 487 -2.51 18.94 -8.03
C ILE A 487 -1.59 17.75 -8.25
N GLN A 488 -0.31 18.02 -8.47
CA GLN A 488 0.70 16.96 -8.51
C GLN A 488 1.80 17.22 -7.49
N ILE A 489 2.17 16.18 -6.74
CA ILE A 489 3.22 16.20 -5.72
C ILE A 489 4.28 15.18 -6.11
N TYR A 490 5.47 15.66 -6.45
CA TYR A 490 6.64 14.83 -6.74
C TYR A 490 7.50 14.77 -5.49
N VAL A 491 7.77 13.54 -5.06
CA VAL A 491 8.44 13.24 -3.79
C VAL A 491 9.81 12.66 -4.10
N ASP A 492 10.81 13.42 -3.70
CA ASP A 492 12.21 13.05 -3.77
C ASP A 492 12.64 12.56 -2.38
N GLN A 493 12.89 11.26 -2.32
CA GLN A 493 13.28 10.50 -1.15
C GLN A 493 14.80 10.48 -0.95
N GLY A 494 15.55 11.20 -1.80
CA GLY A 494 17.00 11.32 -1.78
C GLY A 494 17.67 10.64 -2.98
N GLU A 495 18.95 10.32 -2.83
CA GLU A 495 19.77 9.78 -3.92
C GLU A 495 19.45 8.29 -4.17
N THR A 496 18.52 8.01 -5.09
CA THR A 496 18.21 6.65 -5.56
C THR A 496 18.73 6.40 -6.98
N SER A 497 18.88 5.12 -7.36
CA SER A 497 19.29 4.75 -8.72
C SER A 497 18.14 4.74 -9.74
N PHE A 498 16.90 4.96 -9.29
CA PHE A 498 15.68 4.81 -10.08
C PHE A 498 14.76 6.03 -10.01
N GLY A 499 15.17 7.11 -9.34
CA GLY A 499 14.46 8.39 -9.37
C GLY A 499 14.26 8.87 -10.80
N ASN A 500 13.08 9.43 -11.08
CA ASN A 500 12.68 9.89 -12.40
C ASN A 500 12.71 11.43 -12.46
N VAL A 501 13.07 11.96 -13.62
CA VAL A 501 13.08 13.42 -13.87
C VAL A 501 11.91 13.87 -14.75
N GLU A 502 11.30 12.94 -15.48
CA GLU A 502 10.13 13.24 -16.29
C GLU A 502 8.93 13.43 -15.38
N MET A 503 8.24 14.55 -15.50
CA MET A 503 6.96 14.73 -14.80
C MET A 503 5.89 13.87 -15.47
N LEU A 504 4.81 13.62 -14.74
CA LEU A 504 3.68 12.83 -15.24
C LEU A 504 3.12 13.45 -16.52
N GLU A 505 2.54 12.57 -17.35
CA GLU A 505 1.94 12.95 -18.63
C GLU A 505 1.04 14.18 -18.51
N GLY A 506 1.13 15.09 -19.49
CA GLY A 506 0.34 16.32 -19.56
C GLY A 506 0.93 17.51 -18.81
N ALA A 507 1.87 17.33 -17.86
CA ALA A 507 2.50 18.45 -17.16
C ALA A 507 3.46 19.26 -18.06
N ASN A 508 4.04 18.62 -19.08
CA ASN A 508 4.99 19.20 -20.06
C ASN A 508 6.21 19.88 -19.41
N ALA A 509 6.78 19.23 -18.39
CA ALA A 509 7.93 19.74 -17.66
C ALA A 509 8.81 18.59 -17.12
N LEU A 510 10.00 18.95 -16.65
CA LEU A 510 10.92 18.05 -15.96
C LEU A 510 11.17 18.56 -14.55
N VAL A 511 11.50 17.68 -13.61
CA VAL A 511 12.20 18.09 -12.38
C VAL A 511 13.71 18.05 -12.58
N HIS A 512 14.43 18.85 -11.80
CA HIS A 512 15.88 18.90 -11.83
C HIS A 512 16.50 17.54 -11.46
N GLU A 513 17.67 17.21 -12.00
CA GLU A 513 18.32 15.90 -11.77
C GLU A 513 18.65 15.62 -10.29
N GLU A 514 19.01 16.67 -9.54
CA GLU A 514 19.24 16.60 -8.08
C GLU A 514 17.94 16.51 -7.27
N TRP A 515 16.78 16.56 -7.95
CA TRP A 515 15.42 16.52 -7.41
C TRP A 515 14.60 15.39 -8.07
N ALA A 516 15.28 14.37 -8.59
CA ALA A 516 14.60 13.22 -9.19
C ALA A 516 13.64 12.58 -8.17
N TRP A 517 12.44 12.24 -8.62
CA TRP A 517 11.37 11.76 -7.75
C TRP A 517 11.26 10.25 -7.78
N GLU A 518 10.97 9.63 -6.64
CA GLU A 518 10.67 8.20 -6.52
C GLU A 518 9.17 7.93 -6.56
N VAL A 519 8.38 8.88 -6.05
CA VAL A 519 6.92 8.78 -6.00
C VAL A 519 6.31 10.09 -6.52
N ALA A 520 5.37 9.97 -7.45
CA ALA A 520 4.55 11.10 -7.89
C ALA A 520 3.08 10.85 -7.52
N ILE A 521 2.42 11.85 -6.96
CA ILE A 521 0.99 11.83 -6.63
C ILE A 521 0.28 12.80 -7.56
N SER A 522 -0.84 12.38 -8.13
CA SER A 522 -1.74 13.22 -8.92
C SER A 522 -3.13 13.17 -8.31
N ALA A 523 -3.74 14.34 -8.11
CA ALA A 523 -5.05 14.47 -7.49
C ALA A 523 -5.90 15.49 -8.23
N THR A 524 -7.17 15.16 -8.44
CA THR A 524 -8.17 16.06 -9.02
C THR A 524 -9.50 15.92 -8.29
N GLY A 525 -10.50 16.70 -8.72
CA GLY A 525 -11.87 16.58 -8.24
C GLY A 525 -12.53 15.22 -8.52
N GLU A 526 -12.05 14.51 -9.54
CA GLU A 526 -12.54 13.21 -9.99
C GLU A 526 -11.74 12.07 -9.34
N PRO A 527 -12.38 11.16 -8.58
CA PRO A 527 -11.68 10.06 -7.90
C PRO A 527 -10.86 9.16 -8.83
N GLY A 528 -11.40 8.81 -10.00
CA GLY A 528 -10.68 8.02 -11.02
C GLY A 528 -9.44 8.71 -11.62
N ALA A 529 -9.19 9.99 -11.33
CA ALA A 529 -7.96 10.66 -11.74
C ALA A 529 -6.93 10.78 -10.60
N VAL A 530 -7.27 10.32 -9.39
CA VAL A 530 -6.37 10.28 -8.23
C VAL A 530 -5.47 9.05 -8.31
N LYS A 531 -4.16 9.24 -8.37
CA LYS A 531 -3.19 8.15 -8.45
C LYS A 531 -1.83 8.51 -7.86
N SER A 532 -1.13 7.49 -7.38
CA SER A 532 0.32 7.49 -7.19
C SER A 532 0.99 6.81 -8.38
N VAL A 533 2.24 7.17 -8.66
CA VAL A 533 3.10 6.53 -9.64
C VAL A 533 4.45 6.24 -8.98
N GLN A 534 4.90 5.00 -9.06
CA GLN A 534 6.20 4.57 -8.54
C GLN A 534 7.25 4.64 -9.65
N ALA A 535 8.36 5.36 -9.44
CA ALA A 535 9.39 5.56 -10.46
C ALA A 535 10.09 4.25 -10.87
N GLU A 536 10.31 3.33 -9.92
CA GLU A 536 11.01 2.07 -10.17
C GLU A 536 10.27 1.16 -11.16
N THR A 537 8.95 1.08 -11.04
CA THR A 537 8.10 0.11 -11.76
C THR A 537 7.23 0.78 -12.83
N GLY A 538 6.95 2.07 -12.70
CA GLY A 538 5.91 2.78 -13.45
C GLY A 538 4.47 2.42 -13.02
N SER A 539 4.30 1.63 -11.95
CA SER A 539 2.98 1.18 -11.50
C SER A 539 2.17 2.33 -10.92
N THR A 540 0.88 2.35 -11.22
CA THR A 540 -0.07 3.32 -10.71
C THR A 540 -0.98 2.73 -9.63
N SER A 541 -1.38 3.53 -8.65
CA SER A 541 -2.32 3.11 -7.59
C SER A 541 -3.09 4.28 -7.00
N SER A 542 -4.42 4.21 -6.93
CA SER A 542 -5.25 5.14 -6.12
C SER A 542 -5.32 4.72 -4.64
N LYS A 543 -4.96 3.46 -4.32
CA LYS A 543 -5.02 2.93 -2.96
C LYS A 543 -4.06 3.69 -2.04
N GLY A 544 -4.54 3.99 -0.84
CA GLY A 544 -3.75 4.73 0.16
C GLY A 544 -3.66 6.23 -0.10
N ILE A 545 -4.53 6.79 -0.96
CA ILE A 545 -4.64 8.23 -1.19
C ILE A 545 -6.10 8.62 -0.98
N GLU A 546 -6.33 9.53 -0.05
CA GLU A 546 -7.64 10.15 0.17
C GLU A 546 -7.54 11.64 -0.21
N VAL A 547 -8.47 12.12 -1.04
CA VAL A 547 -8.51 13.51 -1.48
C VAL A 547 -9.86 14.10 -1.12
N PHE A 548 -9.84 15.30 -0.51
CA PHE A 548 -11.05 16.00 -0.12
C PHE A 548 -10.88 17.51 -0.28
N GLY A 549 -11.83 18.16 -0.94
CA GLY A 549 -11.93 19.60 -1.13
C GLY A 549 -13.08 20.21 -0.34
N ASP A 550 -12.83 21.35 0.31
CA ASP A 550 -13.84 22.19 0.95
C ASP A 550 -13.87 23.60 0.35
N VAL A 551 -14.83 23.84 -0.54
CA VAL A 551 -15.04 25.12 -1.23
C VAL A 551 -15.38 26.29 -0.30
N ASN A 552 -15.74 26.04 0.97
CA ASN A 552 -16.00 27.13 1.92
C ASN A 552 -14.71 27.68 2.53
N THR A 553 -13.68 26.83 2.63
CA THR A 553 -12.36 27.18 3.15
C THR A 553 -11.30 27.29 2.06
N ASN A 554 -11.65 26.97 0.80
CA ASN A 554 -10.74 26.85 -0.35
C ASN A 554 -9.59 25.87 -0.10
N ASN A 555 -9.82 24.82 0.69
CA ASN A 555 -8.79 23.85 1.04
C ASN A 555 -8.97 22.55 0.27
N VAL A 556 -7.88 22.03 -0.29
CA VAL A 556 -7.77 20.64 -0.73
C VAL A 556 -6.83 19.89 0.22
N THR A 557 -7.31 18.78 0.77
CA THR A 557 -6.58 17.89 1.68
C THR A 557 -6.29 16.58 0.98
N LEU A 558 -5.00 16.23 0.87
CA LEU A 558 -4.53 14.93 0.40
C LEU A 558 -3.94 14.18 1.60
N THR A 559 -4.49 13.02 1.93
CA THR A 559 -3.96 12.10 2.94
C THR A 559 -3.39 10.89 2.24
N ILE A 560 -2.08 10.69 2.34
CA ILE A 560 -1.32 9.68 1.59
C ILE A 560 -0.64 8.73 2.56
N SER A 561 -0.87 7.43 2.39
CA SER A 561 -0.24 6.37 3.18
C SER A 561 1.27 6.39 3.02
N LYS A 562 2.01 6.21 4.12
CA LYS A 562 3.46 5.99 4.15
C LYS A 562 3.87 4.71 3.42
N SER A 563 2.95 3.77 3.21
CA SER A 563 3.18 2.64 2.30
C SER A 563 3.29 3.06 0.83
N VAL A 564 2.80 4.25 0.48
CA VAL A 564 2.85 4.83 -0.86
C VAL A 564 3.96 5.89 -0.94
N ILE A 565 3.98 6.86 -0.01
CA ILE A 565 4.90 8.00 -0.04
C ILE A 565 6.27 7.74 0.60
N GLY A 566 6.40 6.67 1.38
CA GLY A 566 7.60 6.36 2.16
C GLY A 566 7.51 6.81 3.63
N PRO A 567 8.29 6.19 4.54
CA PRO A 567 8.18 6.41 5.98
C PRO A 567 8.80 7.74 6.47
N ASP A 568 9.82 8.24 5.77
CA ASP A 568 10.71 9.34 6.21
C ASP A 568 10.29 10.72 5.68
N VAL A 569 8.98 10.99 5.72
CA VAL A 569 8.33 12.20 5.17
C VAL A 569 9.05 13.49 5.57
N SER A 570 9.55 13.60 6.81
CA SER A 570 10.26 14.79 7.30
C SER A 570 11.61 15.06 6.64
N THR A 571 12.17 14.10 5.90
CA THR A 571 13.48 14.21 5.25
C THR A 571 13.38 14.40 3.73
N TYR A 572 12.19 14.27 3.17
CA TYR A 572 11.97 14.33 1.74
C TYR A 572 11.91 15.76 1.23
N ARG A 573 12.10 15.89 -0.09
CA ARG A 573 11.94 17.12 -0.84
C ARG A 573 10.71 17.01 -1.72
N TYR A 574 10.03 18.13 -1.96
CA TYR A 574 8.73 18.12 -2.65
C TYR A 574 8.70 19.16 -3.77
N VAL A 575 8.33 18.72 -4.97
CA VAL A 575 7.90 19.63 -6.03
C VAL A 575 6.38 19.53 -6.12
N ILE A 576 5.68 20.55 -5.65
CA ILE A 576 4.21 20.60 -5.64
C ILE A 576 3.78 21.59 -6.71
N VAL A 577 3.01 21.11 -7.69
CA VAL A 577 2.56 21.90 -8.84
C VAL A 577 1.06 21.84 -8.98
N VAL A 578 0.48 22.92 -9.50
CA VAL A 578 -0.95 23.05 -9.74
C VAL A 578 -1.19 23.51 -11.17
N GLY A 579 -2.22 22.93 -11.79
CA GLY A 579 -2.73 23.37 -13.07
C GLY A 579 -4.23 23.22 -13.19
N SER A 580 -4.72 23.45 -14.41
CA SER A 580 -6.12 23.32 -14.75
C SER A 580 -6.44 21.92 -15.22
N GLN A 581 -7.39 21.25 -14.58
CA GLN A 581 -7.78 19.90 -14.98
C GLN A 581 -8.63 19.89 -16.25
N ASP A 582 -8.46 18.83 -17.06
CA ASP A 582 -9.30 18.48 -18.19
C ASP A 582 -9.55 16.97 -18.24
N GLY A 583 -10.80 16.54 -18.08
CA GLY A 583 -11.18 15.12 -18.12
C GLY A 583 -10.77 14.40 -19.42
N PHE A 584 -10.52 15.15 -20.50
CA PHE A 584 -10.16 14.65 -21.83
C PHE A 584 -8.73 14.98 -22.26
N GLY A 585 -7.98 15.73 -21.45
CA GLY A 585 -6.60 16.11 -21.76
C GLY A 585 -5.61 15.01 -21.38
N PRO A 586 -4.43 14.94 -22.02
CA PRO A 586 -3.36 14.02 -21.64
C PRO A 586 -3.03 14.17 -20.15
N GLY A 587 -2.98 13.04 -19.42
CA GLY A 587 -2.78 13.03 -17.97
C GLY A 587 -3.77 13.87 -17.15
N LYS A 588 -4.94 14.18 -17.72
CA LYS A 588 -5.97 15.08 -17.18
C LYS A 588 -5.58 16.56 -17.09
N TRP A 589 -4.59 16.99 -17.86
CA TRP A 589 -4.16 18.41 -17.92
C TRP A 589 -4.87 19.18 -19.04
N ARG A 590 -5.21 20.44 -18.77
CA ARG A 590 -5.70 21.37 -19.77
C ARG A 590 -4.55 22.10 -20.43
N ASP A 591 -4.41 21.91 -21.74
CA ASP A 591 -3.36 22.59 -22.51
C ASP A 591 -3.44 24.13 -22.45
N VAL A 592 -2.25 24.74 -22.46
CA VAL A 592 -2.01 26.17 -22.59
C VAL A 592 -1.66 26.49 -24.04
N ASP A 593 -2.61 27.06 -24.78
CA ASP A 593 -2.37 27.45 -26.18
C ASP A 593 -1.68 28.82 -26.26
N ALA A 594 -1.15 29.17 -27.44
CA ALA A 594 -0.69 30.53 -27.73
C ALA A 594 -1.78 31.61 -27.52
N GLN A 595 -3.05 31.27 -27.66
CA GLN A 595 -4.20 32.16 -27.43
C GLN A 595 -5.30 31.42 -26.67
N ALA A 596 -5.89 32.09 -25.67
CA ALA A 596 -6.97 31.52 -24.88
C ALA A 596 -8.19 31.17 -25.74
N LYS A 597 -8.78 30.01 -25.49
CA LYS A 597 -10.00 29.52 -26.15
C LYS A 597 -11.08 29.27 -25.11
N THR A 598 -12.27 28.83 -25.53
CA THR A 598 -13.39 28.55 -24.61
C THR A 598 -13.00 27.61 -23.48
N TRP A 599 -12.24 26.55 -23.78
CA TRP A 599 -11.86 25.49 -22.84
C TRP A 599 -10.35 25.26 -22.76
N ARG A 600 -9.53 26.15 -23.32
CA ARG A 600 -8.06 26.03 -23.27
C ARG A 600 -7.48 27.33 -22.73
N LEU A 601 -6.41 27.22 -21.95
CA LEU A 601 -5.70 28.39 -21.47
C LEU A 601 -4.98 29.07 -22.63
N GLY A 602 -4.52 30.31 -22.40
CA GLY A 602 -3.79 31.09 -23.38
C GLY A 602 -2.44 31.56 -22.85
N GLY A 603 -1.60 32.10 -23.73
CA GLY A 603 -0.34 32.74 -23.35
C GLY A 603 0.89 31.86 -23.44
N GLY A 604 0.71 30.56 -23.74
CA GLY A 604 1.79 29.59 -23.97
C GLY A 604 2.29 29.58 -25.42
N ALA A 605 2.64 28.40 -25.91
CA ALA A 605 3.13 28.19 -27.27
C ALA A 605 2.23 27.22 -28.05
N ASP A 606 2.41 27.17 -29.37
CA ASP A 606 1.82 26.10 -30.19
C ASP A 606 2.81 24.93 -30.26
N PRO A 607 2.32 23.68 -30.48
CA PRO A 607 3.18 22.50 -30.56
C PRO A 607 4.30 22.66 -31.59
N SER A 608 5.43 22.03 -31.31
CA SER A 608 6.58 22.00 -32.20
C SER A 608 6.20 21.48 -33.59
N THR A 609 6.57 22.24 -34.63
CA THR A 609 6.34 21.81 -36.02
C THR A 609 7.24 20.64 -36.45
N GLU A 610 8.24 20.27 -35.64
CA GLU A 610 9.19 19.20 -35.95
C GLU A 610 8.62 17.81 -35.60
N ASP A 611 8.01 17.68 -34.43
CA ASP A 611 7.55 16.42 -33.85
C ASP A 611 6.10 16.46 -33.34
N GLY A 612 5.48 17.64 -33.29
CA GLY A 612 4.09 17.81 -32.87
C GLY A 612 3.90 17.82 -31.36
N GLN A 613 4.96 17.94 -30.56
CA GLN A 613 4.89 17.96 -29.09
C GLN A 613 4.83 19.39 -28.53
N ASP A 614 4.10 19.55 -27.43
CA ASP A 614 4.07 20.78 -26.64
C ASP A 614 5.28 20.80 -25.69
N TYR A 615 5.94 21.95 -25.57
CA TYR A 615 7.13 22.11 -24.72
C TYR A 615 6.95 23.16 -23.63
N ASP A 616 5.92 24.00 -23.75
CA ASP A 616 5.49 24.87 -22.68
C ASP A 616 4.75 24.07 -21.59
N PRO A 617 5.03 24.37 -20.32
CA PRO A 617 4.42 23.64 -19.21
C PRO A 617 2.93 23.95 -19.09
N ASN A 618 2.11 22.94 -18.78
CA ASN A 618 0.69 23.17 -18.43
C ASN A 618 0.50 23.60 -16.95
N ILE A 619 1.61 23.86 -16.25
CA ILE A 619 1.68 24.24 -14.85
C ILE A 619 1.37 25.73 -14.72
N LEU A 620 0.38 26.05 -13.89
CA LEU A 620 -0.02 27.42 -13.61
C LEU A 620 0.71 27.98 -12.39
N ASP A 621 0.94 27.12 -11.41
CA ASP A 621 1.54 27.50 -10.13
C ASP A 621 2.42 26.38 -9.55
N VAL A 622 3.46 26.76 -8.80
CA VAL A 622 4.40 25.87 -8.12
C VAL A 622 4.58 26.37 -6.70
N MET A 623 4.34 25.50 -5.72
CA MET A 623 4.59 25.86 -4.32
C MET A 623 6.07 26.14 -4.11
N LEU A 624 6.38 27.38 -3.70
CA LEU A 624 7.70 27.82 -3.31
C LEU A 624 7.64 28.55 -1.97
N ASP A 625 8.72 28.51 -1.19
CA ASP A 625 8.77 29.28 0.05
C ASP A 625 8.86 30.78 -0.26
N SER A 626 7.75 31.50 -0.12
CA SER A 626 7.67 32.95 -0.37
C SER A 626 8.61 33.81 0.51
N SER A 627 9.16 33.25 1.58
CA SER A 627 10.21 33.91 2.36
C SER A 627 11.59 33.85 1.69
N ALA A 628 11.78 32.90 0.79
CA ALA A 628 13.02 32.62 0.07
C ALA A 628 12.95 32.97 -1.43
N THR A 629 11.77 32.92 -2.05
CA THR A 629 11.56 33.12 -3.49
C THR A 629 10.52 34.21 -3.77
N THR A 630 10.43 34.64 -5.03
CA THR A 630 9.47 35.64 -5.51
C THR A 630 8.71 35.09 -6.71
N SER A 631 7.54 35.63 -7.05
CA SER A 631 6.82 35.29 -8.27
C SER A 631 7.66 35.41 -9.56
N GLU A 632 8.63 36.33 -9.61
CA GLU A 632 9.60 36.42 -10.73
C GLU A 632 10.46 35.15 -10.90
N PHE A 633 10.72 34.42 -9.81
CA PHE A 633 11.50 33.18 -9.81
C PHE A 633 10.68 32.02 -10.40
N GLN A 634 9.40 31.91 -10.04
CA GLN A 634 8.46 30.98 -10.67
C GLN A 634 8.41 31.19 -12.19
N SER A 635 8.17 32.43 -12.62
CA SER A 635 8.10 32.75 -14.05
C SER A 635 9.41 32.46 -14.79
N GLU A 636 10.59 32.67 -14.17
CA GLU A 636 11.88 32.30 -14.77
C GLU A 636 12.03 30.77 -14.90
N MET A 637 11.62 30.02 -13.88
CA MET A 637 11.69 28.56 -13.85
C MET A 637 10.78 27.91 -14.89
N LEU A 638 9.50 28.30 -14.90
CA LEU A 638 8.51 27.80 -15.86
C LEU A 638 8.75 28.35 -17.27
N GLY A 639 9.25 29.57 -17.42
CA GLY A 639 9.57 30.20 -18.71
C GLY A 639 10.87 29.72 -19.36
N ASN A 640 11.64 28.83 -18.70
CA ASN A 640 12.89 28.30 -19.24
C ASN A 640 12.69 27.17 -20.28
N PHE A 641 11.49 26.96 -20.83
CA PHE A 641 11.29 26.02 -21.94
C PHE A 641 11.75 26.62 -23.29
N SER A 642 11.84 25.80 -24.32
CA SER A 642 12.07 26.24 -25.70
C SER A 642 11.52 25.24 -26.71
N VAL A 643 10.42 25.62 -27.39
CA VAL A 643 9.84 24.84 -28.50
C VAL A 643 10.86 24.67 -29.64
N SER A 644 11.63 25.71 -29.95
CA SER A 644 12.61 25.66 -31.05
C SER A 644 13.83 24.79 -30.78
N GLU A 645 14.13 24.54 -29.50
CA GLU A 645 15.23 23.69 -29.06
C GLU A 645 14.74 22.33 -28.56
N LEU A 646 13.43 22.05 -28.66
CA LEU A 646 12.79 20.83 -28.17
C LEU A 646 13.13 20.56 -26.69
N ARG A 647 13.00 21.61 -25.85
CA ARG A 647 13.44 21.60 -24.45
C ARG A 647 12.30 22.00 -23.51
N TYR A 648 12.01 21.14 -22.53
CA TYR A 648 11.06 21.39 -21.46
C TYR A 648 11.60 22.34 -20.38
N ALA A 649 10.69 22.94 -19.60
CA ALA A 649 11.04 23.62 -18.35
C ALA A 649 11.60 22.63 -17.32
N THR A 650 12.42 23.10 -16.38
CA THR A 650 13.01 22.28 -15.32
C THR A 650 12.71 22.90 -13.98
N LEU A 651 12.07 22.14 -13.09
CA LEU A 651 11.56 22.62 -11.81
C LEU A 651 12.38 22.10 -10.63
N THR A 652 12.39 22.92 -9.58
CA THR A 652 12.76 22.55 -8.21
C THR A 652 11.59 22.91 -7.29
N GLY A 653 11.63 22.51 -6.03
CA GLY A 653 10.54 22.78 -5.10
C GLY A 653 11.02 23.20 -3.71
N ILE A 654 10.35 22.64 -2.70
CA ILE A 654 10.58 22.95 -1.29
C ILE A 654 11.27 21.80 -0.58
N GLU A 655 12.10 22.15 0.39
CA GLU A 655 12.68 21.22 1.35
C GLU A 655 11.97 21.39 2.69
N ILE A 656 11.73 20.30 3.43
CA ILE A 656 11.23 20.42 4.80
C ILE A 656 12.37 20.96 5.68
N PRO A 657 12.19 22.11 6.35
CA PRO A 657 13.19 22.64 7.27
C PRO A 657 13.28 21.77 8.53
N ASP A 658 14.34 21.94 9.32
CA ASP A 658 14.46 21.28 10.63
C ASP A 658 13.17 21.49 11.46
N VAL A 659 12.52 20.39 11.85
CA VAL A 659 11.19 20.41 12.49
C VAL A 659 11.22 21.26 13.75
N THR A 660 10.49 22.36 13.76
CA THR A 660 10.39 23.27 14.92
C THR A 660 9.65 22.62 16.09
N GLN A 661 9.93 23.10 17.31
CA GLN A 661 9.34 22.54 18.53
C GLN A 661 7.82 22.71 18.57
N GLN A 662 7.09 21.64 18.87
CA GLN A 662 5.61 21.59 18.95
C GLN A 662 5.19 20.65 20.09
N ILE A 663 3.93 20.75 20.55
CA ILE A 663 3.28 19.78 21.44
C ILE A 663 2.10 19.15 20.69
N TYR A 664 1.99 17.83 20.74
CA TYR A 664 0.87 17.07 20.18
C TYR A 664 0.52 15.86 21.05
N GLY A 665 -0.61 15.21 20.76
CA GLY A 665 -1.02 14.00 21.48
C GLY A 665 -1.38 14.18 22.95
N LEU A 666 -1.61 15.41 23.43
CA LEU A 666 -1.91 15.66 24.84
C LEU A 666 -3.21 14.97 25.26
N LYS A 667 -3.09 13.98 26.15
CA LYS A 667 -4.20 13.17 26.66
C LYS A 667 -4.06 12.86 28.15
N VAL A 668 -5.15 12.39 28.74
CA VAL A 668 -5.20 11.94 30.14
C VAL A 668 -5.26 10.42 30.14
N LEU A 669 -4.22 9.76 30.68
CA LEU A 669 -4.15 8.30 30.75
C LEU A 669 -5.06 7.75 31.85
N GLN A 670 -4.95 8.32 33.04
CA GLN A 670 -5.74 7.91 34.20
C GLN A 670 -5.97 9.09 35.14
N THR A 671 -7.13 9.11 35.79
CA THR A 671 -7.45 10.05 36.86
C THR A 671 -7.49 9.31 38.20
N THR A 672 -6.93 9.92 39.24
CA THR A 672 -7.12 9.49 40.63
C THR A 672 -8.06 10.46 41.35
N SER A 673 -8.35 10.22 42.62
CA SER A 673 -9.09 11.17 43.44
C SER A 673 -8.32 12.47 43.73
N SER A 674 -7.01 12.51 43.47
CA SER A 674 -6.15 13.64 43.83
C SER A 674 -5.21 14.08 42.71
N GLY A 675 -5.46 13.66 41.47
CA GLY A 675 -4.53 13.88 40.38
C GLY A 675 -4.95 13.23 39.06
N ALA A 676 -4.08 13.35 38.08
CA ALA A 676 -4.19 12.68 36.80
C ALA A 676 -2.81 12.46 36.18
N ILE A 677 -2.70 11.42 35.35
CA ILE A 677 -1.53 11.19 34.52
C ILE A 677 -1.79 11.79 33.16
N LEU A 678 -0.92 12.71 32.74
CA LEU A 678 -0.96 13.37 31.44
C LEU A 678 0.18 12.82 30.59
N GLU A 679 -0.11 12.57 29.31
CA GLU A 679 0.88 12.14 28.32
C GLU A 679 0.76 13.06 27.09
N TRP A 680 1.90 13.45 26.52
CA TRP A 680 2.01 14.22 25.28
C TRP A 680 3.34 13.95 24.58
N SER A 681 3.49 14.42 23.36
CA SER A 681 4.74 14.36 22.62
C SER A 681 5.20 15.72 22.13
N THR A 682 6.49 15.84 21.91
CA THR A 682 7.14 17.00 21.30
C THR A 682 7.99 16.60 20.10
N THR A 683 8.23 17.56 19.20
CA THR A 683 9.05 17.34 18.00
C THR A 683 10.56 17.46 18.27
N GLN A 684 10.95 18.10 19.37
CA GLN A 684 12.32 18.19 19.90
C GLN A 684 12.34 17.91 21.41
N PRO A 685 13.43 17.33 21.95
CA PRO A 685 13.54 17.09 23.38
C PRO A 685 13.57 18.39 24.20
N GLU A 686 12.52 18.67 24.96
CA GLU A 686 12.46 19.82 25.86
C GLU A 686 11.44 19.65 26.99
N ALA A 687 11.76 20.16 28.17
CA ALA A 687 10.91 20.07 29.34
C ALA A 687 9.68 20.99 29.27
N SER A 688 8.56 20.49 29.77
CA SER A 688 7.28 21.22 29.78
C SER A 688 6.90 21.76 31.16
N VAL A 689 6.09 22.81 31.16
CA VAL A 689 5.40 23.37 32.32
C VAL A 689 3.92 23.06 32.18
N ILE A 690 3.32 22.53 33.24
CA ILE A 690 1.90 22.15 33.26
C ILE A 690 1.16 23.07 34.23
N VAL A 691 0.07 23.70 33.78
CA VAL A 691 -0.78 24.57 34.60
C VAL A 691 -2.22 24.08 34.55
N CYS A 692 -2.72 23.54 35.66
CA CYS A 692 -4.08 23.04 35.81
C CYS A 692 -4.98 24.04 36.54
N GLU A 693 -6.08 24.47 35.90
CA GLU A 693 -7.05 25.40 36.46
C GLU A 693 -8.42 24.74 36.65
N ASN A 694 -9.03 24.92 37.83
CA ASN A 694 -10.42 24.51 38.07
C ASN A 694 -11.42 25.63 37.74
N ALA A 695 -12.71 25.30 37.64
CA ALA A 695 -13.79 26.27 37.35
C ALA A 695 -13.92 27.42 38.38
N ASN A 696 -13.28 27.30 39.55
CA ASN A 696 -13.26 28.33 40.59
C ASN A 696 -12.05 29.29 40.45
N GLY A 697 -11.19 29.10 39.46
CA GLY A 697 -10.00 29.91 39.19
C GLY A 697 -8.80 29.56 40.07
N THR A 698 -8.77 28.36 40.67
CA THR A 698 -7.59 27.87 41.42
C THR A 698 -6.64 27.20 40.45
N GLN A 699 -5.41 27.71 40.35
CA GLN A 699 -4.36 27.20 39.48
C GLN A 699 -3.31 26.40 40.26
N TYR A 700 -2.88 25.28 39.68
CA TYR A 700 -1.80 24.43 40.13
C TYR A 700 -0.75 24.39 39.02
N SER A 701 0.51 24.63 39.34
CA SER A 701 1.60 24.64 38.36
C SER A 701 2.63 23.56 38.71
N PHE A 702 3.05 22.83 37.70
CA PHE A 702 3.98 21.71 37.80
C PHE A 702 5.10 21.88 36.77
N ASN A 703 6.30 21.45 37.13
CA ASN A 703 7.45 21.47 36.23
C ASN A 703 7.87 20.02 35.93
N GLU A 704 7.90 19.66 34.66
CA GLU A 704 8.27 18.30 34.25
C GLU A 704 9.66 17.90 34.74
N THR A 705 10.64 18.80 34.75
CA THR A 705 12.00 18.46 35.23
C THR A 705 12.02 18.00 36.69
N GLU A 706 10.98 18.33 37.47
CA GLU A 706 10.82 17.86 38.85
C GLU A 706 9.98 16.58 38.95
N LEU A 707 8.99 16.40 38.06
CA LEU A 707 8.07 15.26 38.08
C LEU A 707 8.61 14.04 37.33
N SER A 708 9.23 14.25 36.17
CA SER A 708 9.91 13.22 35.39
C SER A 708 11.24 13.76 34.81
N PRO A 709 12.33 13.75 35.60
CA PRO A 709 13.62 14.26 35.15
C PRO A 709 14.16 13.57 33.89
N SER A 710 13.95 12.25 33.77
CA SER A 710 14.39 11.51 32.58
C SER A 710 13.45 11.72 31.37
N GLY A 711 12.14 11.84 31.61
CA GLY A 711 11.14 12.17 30.58
C GLY A 711 11.33 13.56 29.97
N SER A 712 11.89 14.51 30.72
CA SER A 712 12.11 15.88 30.25
C SER A 712 13.10 16.05 29.08
N GLN A 713 13.79 14.98 28.68
CA GLN A 713 14.64 14.94 27.49
C GLN A 713 14.19 13.88 26.47
N ALA A 714 12.97 13.36 26.61
CA ALA A 714 12.35 12.50 25.62
C ALA A 714 11.53 13.33 24.61
N LEU A 715 11.04 12.66 23.56
CA LEU A 715 10.02 13.20 22.64
C LEU A 715 8.60 12.82 23.08
N THR A 716 8.47 11.90 24.03
CA THR A 716 7.21 11.50 24.65
C THR A 716 7.35 11.73 26.13
N HIS A 717 6.40 12.46 26.68
CA HIS A 717 6.41 12.98 28.03
C HIS A 717 5.20 12.43 28.76
N SER A 718 5.42 11.94 29.97
CA SER A 718 4.34 11.51 30.86
C SER A 718 4.60 12.04 32.26
N VAL A 719 3.60 12.67 32.87
CA VAL A 719 3.69 13.22 34.23
C VAL A 719 2.45 12.93 35.04
N LEU A 720 2.63 12.60 36.32
CA LEU A 720 1.57 12.55 37.31
C LEU A 720 1.38 13.95 37.94
N VAL A 721 0.32 14.66 37.57
CA VAL A 721 -0.09 15.88 38.28
C VAL A 721 -0.87 15.48 39.53
N SER A 722 -0.39 15.89 40.70
CA SER A 722 -0.94 15.47 42.01
C SER A 722 -1.29 16.67 42.90
N GLY A 723 -2.09 16.45 43.95
CA GLY A 723 -2.54 17.50 44.86
C GLY A 723 -3.78 18.27 44.37
N LEU A 724 -4.52 17.69 43.43
CA LEU A 724 -5.79 18.20 42.93
C LEU A 724 -6.95 17.80 43.86
N ASP A 725 -8.04 18.57 43.84
CA ASP A 725 -9.24 18.29 44.63
C ASP A 725 -10.05 17.13 44.00
N ALA A 726 -10.63 16.26 44.82
CA ALA A 726 -11.47 15.14 44.37
C ALA A 726 -12.80 15.60 43.73
N GLY A 727 -13.31 14.85 42.75
CA GLY A 727 -14.58 15.12 42.06
C GLY A 727 -14.65 16.50 41.40
N THR A 728 -13.52 17.00 40.90
CA THR A 728 -13.37 18.37 40.40
C THR A 728 -12.89 18.37 38.96
N ASN A 729 -13.50 19.22 38.12
CA ASN A 729 -13.09 19.44 36.74
C ASN A 729 -11.90 20.40 36.66
N TYR A 730 -10.88 19.98 35.93
CA TYR A 730 -9.67 20.76 35.63
C TYR A 730 -9.51 20.92 34.12
N ASN A 731 -8.99 22.07 33.71
CA ASN A 731 -8.43 22.32 32.40
C ASN A 731 -6.93 22.58 32.58
N CYS A 732 -6.09 21.69 32.05
CA CYS A 732 -4.65 21.78 32.14
C CYS A 732 -4.05 22.26 30.83
N GLU A 733 -3.10 23.18 30.94
CA GLU A 733 -2.30 23.74 29.87
C GLU A 733 -0.88 23.18 29.99
N VAL A 734 -0.33 22.65 28.90
CA VAL A 734 1.06 22.19 28.80
C VAL A 734 1.78 23.13 27.84
N SER A 735 2.89 23.71 28.28
CA SER A 735 3.73 24.59 27.48
C SER A 735 5.19 24.15 27.52
N VAL A 736 5.91 24.26 26.40
CA VAL A 736 7.34 23.95 26.36
C VAL A 736 8.11 25.19 26.82
N SER A 737 8.81 25.15 27.96
CA SER A 737 9.34 26.34 28.65
C SER A 737 8.28 27.35 29.13
N SER A 738 8.64 28.23 30.07
CA SER A 738 7.71 29.18 30.71
C SER A 738 7.37 30.42 29.88
N ASP A 739 7.89 30.55 28.66
CA ASP A 739 7.81 31.78 27.84
C ASP A 739 7.51 31.46 26.35
N SER A 740 7.03 30.25 26.02
CA SER A 740 6.67 29.89 24.65
C SER A 740 5.18 30.12 24.36
N GLU A 741 4.87 30.44 23.09
CA GLU A 741 3.50 30.46 22.55
C GLU A 741 2.99 29.03 22.20
N ILE A 742 3.81 27.99 22.43
CA ILE A 742 3.52 26.60 22.08
C ILE A 742 2.80 25.94 23.26
N ILE A 743 1.48 25.86 23.14
CA ILE A 743 0.58 25.45 24.22
C ILE A 743 -0.39 24.37 23.72
N ALA A 744 -0.59 23.32 24.51
CA ALA A 744 -1.67 22.35 24.36
C ALA A 744 -2.57 22.34 25.60
N THR A 745 -3.86 22.02 25.45
CA THR A 745 -4.80 21.97 26.59
C THR A 745 -5.60 20.68 26.64
N VAL A 746 -5.90 20.22 27.86
CA VAL A 746 -6.71 19.02 28.12
C VAL A 746 -7.59 19.21 29.33
N ALA A 747 -8.82 18.68 29.29
CA ALA A 747 -9.75 18.74 30.40
C ALA A 747 -10.06 17.35 30.96
N PHE A 748 -10.17 17.23 32.29
CA PHE A 748 -10.56 16.00 32.98
C PHE A 748 -11.27 16.26 34.30
N GLU A 749 -11.95 15.24 34.82
CA GLU A 749 -12.55 15.23 36.17
C GLU A 749 -11.80 14.24 37.06
N THR A 750 -11.37 14.67 38.24
CA THR A 750 -10.76 13.77 39.23
C THR A 750 -11.80 12.82 39.84
N GLY A 751 -11.36 11.64 40.25
CA GLY A 751 -12.22 10.65 40.92
C GLY A 751 -12.80 11.16 42.24
N ILE A 752 -13.94 10.61 42.65
CA ILE A 752 -14.58 10.92 43.94
C ILE A 752 -14.14 9.94 45.04
N VAL A 753 -13.75 8.72 44.65
CA VAL A 753 -13.37 7.63 45.55
C VAL A 753 -11.86 7.53 45.56
N GLU A 754 -11.28 7.58 46.75
CA GLU A 754 -9.86 7.34 46.98
C GLU A 754 -9.54 5.85 46.81
N ASP A 755 -8.52 5.55 46.01
CA ASP A 755 -8.03 4.19 45.85
C ASP A 755 -7.07 3.84 46.98
N ILE A 756 -7.31 2.70 47.61
CA ILE A 756 -6.54 2.18 48.74
C ILE A 756 -6.06 0.74 48.48
N THR A 757 -6.29 0.21 47.28
CA THR A 757 -5.99 -1.17 46.93
C THR A 757 -4.60 -1.20 46.29
N PRO A 758 -3.63 -1.94 46.83
CA PRO A 758 -2.35 -2.10 46.16
C PRO A 758 -2.47 -2.92 44.87
N PRO A 759 -1.60 -2.67 43.88
CA PRO A 759 -1.60 -3.42 42.63
C PRO A 759 -1.24 -4.88 42.85
N GLU A 760 -1.91 -5.82 42.18
CA GLU A 760 -1.47 -7.22 42.13
C GLU A 760 -0.32 -7.35 41.12
N ILE A 761 0.77 -8.04 41.51
CA ILE A 761 1.92 -8.32 40.63
C ILE A 761 1.83 -9.79 40.21
N LEU A 762 1.74 -10.02 38.90
CA LEU A 762 1.48 -11.32 38.29
C LEU A 762 2.60 -11.67 37.30
N ASN A 763 2.84 -12.97 37.14
CA ASN A 763 3.73 -13.53 36.12
C ASN A 763 5.14 -12.90 36.05
N VAL A 764 5.81 -12.85 37.20
CA VAL A 764 7.17 -12.32 37.30
C VAL A 764 8.17 -13.31 36.71
N GLN A 765 8.91 -12.88 35.69
CA GLN A 765 9.89 -13.68 34.96
C GLN A 765 11.23 -12.96 34.80
N ALA A 766 12.29 -13.74 34.55
CA ALA A 766 13.62 -13.26 34.21
C ALA A 766 14.23 -14.15 33.11
N ALA A 767 14.64 -13.54 32.01
CA ALA A 767 15.28 -14.19 30.89
C ALA A 767 16.71 -13.65 30.70
N VAL A 768 17.68 -14.56 30.59
CA VAL A 768 19.08 -14.19 30.29
C VAL A 768 19.23 -14.08 28.77
N LEU A 769 19.70 -12.93 28.30
CA LEU A 769 19.95 -12.65 26.89
C LEU A 769 21.30 -13.24 26.45
N GLU A 770 21.50 -13.42 25.14
CA GLU A 770 22.74 -14.00 24.59
C GLU A 770 24.01 -13.22 24.95
N ASP A 771 23.88 -11.92 25.16
CA ASP A 771 24.96 -11.01 25.58
C ASP A 771 25.21 -11.00 27.10
N GLY A 772 24.49 -11.85 27.86
CA GLY A 772 24.60 -11.99 29.31
C GLY A 772 23.81 -10.95 30.12
N ARG A 773 23.09 -10.02 29.48
CA ARG A 773 22.12 -9.14 30.16
C ARG A 773 20.89 -9.95 30.61
N VAL A 774 20.15 -9.43 31.57
CA VAL A 774 18.94 -10.09 32.09
C VAL A 774 17.75 -9.17 31.89
N LYS A 775 16.72 -9.70 31.24
CA LYS A 775 15.43 -9.06 30.99
C LYS A 775 14.42 -9.58 32.00
N PHE A 776 13.80 -8.71 32.76
CA PHE A 776 12.73 -9.02 33.70
C PHE A 776 11.40 -8.55 33.13
N SER A 777 10.36 -9.36 33.23
CA SER A 777 9.01 -9.01 32.79
C SER A 777 7.96 -9.44 33.79
N TRP A 778 6.86 -8.68 33.88
CA TRP A 778 5.70 -9.01 34.72
C TRP A 778 4.48 -8.19 34.30
N TYR A 779 3.32 -8.57 34.82
CA TYR A 779 2.07 -7.85 34.63
C TYR A 779 1.51 -7.33 35.96
N THR A 780 0.74 -6.26 35.91
CA THR A 780 0.08 -5.65 37.08
C THR A 780 -1.41 -5.45 36.85
N SER A 781 -2.24 -5.60 37.89
CA SER A 781 -3.71 -5.48 37.76
C SER A 781 -4.18 -4.08 37.32
N GLU A 782 -3.34 -3.07 37.50
CA GLU A 782 -3.56 -1.67 37.18
C GLU A 782 -2.23 -1.04 36.73
N ILE A 783 -2.25 0.19 36.21
CA ILE A 783 -1.00 0.83 35.79
C ILE A 783 -0.13 1.13 37.01
N THR A 784 1.17 0.89 36.92
CA THR A 784 2.09 1.09 38.05
C THR A 784 3.41 1.70 37.62
N THR A 785 4.09 2.36 38.55
CA THR A 785 5.55 2.55 38.50
C THR A 785 6.25 1.36 39.14
N GLU A 786 7.48 1.11 38.77
CA GLU A 786 8.13 -0.17 39.07
C GLU A 786 9.61 -0.09 39.44
N LYS A 787 10.03 -1.08 40.22
CA LYS A 787 11.45 -1.33 40.53
C LYS A 787 11.75 -2.82 40.57
N VAL A 788 12.92 -3.20 40.10
CA VAL A 788 13.47 -4.55 40.28
C VAL A 788 14.69 -4.49 41.17
N HIS A 789 14.65 -5.20 42.28
CA HIS A 789 15.78 -5.39 43.18
C HIS A 789 16.41 -6.75 42.92
N ILE A 790 17.71 -6.79 42.64
CA ILE A 790 18.49 -8.01 42.40
C ILE A 790 19.43 -8.25 43.58
N PHE A 791 19.58 -9.49 44.01
CA PHE A 791 20.30 -9.90 45.21
C PHE A 791 21.25 -11.07 44.92
N GLN A 792 22.38 -11.11 45.62
CA GLN A 792 23.34 -12.22 45.55
C GLN A 792 22.92 -13.48 46.34
N THR A 793 22.01 -13.36 47.31
CA THR A 793 21.48 -14.49 48.09
C THR A 793 20.02 -14.22 48.45
N GLU A 794 19.22 -15.28 48.65
CA GLU A 794 17.79 -15.21 48.98
C GLU A 794 17.49 -14.40 50.26
N ASP A 795 18.37 -14.51 51.27
CA ASP A 795 18.21 -13.88 52.59
C ASP A 795 18.82 -12.46 52.67
N SER A 796 19.36 -11.95 51.56
CA SER A 796 19.96 -10.61 51.52
C SER A 796 18.92 -9.53 51.76
N THR A 797 19.20 -8.60 52.69
CA THR A 797 18.35 -7.43 52.93
C THR A 797 18.76 -6.19 52.12
N GLU A 798 19.93 -6.24 51.48
CA GLU A 798 20.45 -5.17 50.62
C GLU A 798 20.52 -5.68 49.19
N SER A 799 19.92 -4.94 48.25
CA SER A 799 20.00 -5.22 46.82
C SER A 799 21.43 -4.99 46.33
N PHE A 800 21.90 -5.89 45.48
CA PHE A 800 23.14 -5.75 44.73
C PHE A 800 22.97 -4.72 43.61
N LEU A 801 21.85 -4.79 42.89
CA LEU A 801 21.48 -3.87 41.82
C LEU A 801 20.00 -3.52 41.95
N GLU A 802 19.68 -2.25 41.77
CA GLU A 802 18.32 -1.72 41.69
C GLU A 802 18.12 -1.18 40.28
N LEU A 803 17.13 -1.71 39.58
CA LEU A 803 16.67 -1.22 38.29
C LEU A 803 15.39 -0.43 38.54
N ASN A 804 15.35 0.82 38.11
CA ASN A 804 14.14 1.64 38.15
C ASN A 804 13.48 1.56 36.77
N GLY A 805 12.19 1.26 36.72
CA GLY A 805 11.44 1.38 35.47
C GLY A 805 10.87 2.78 35.31
N ASP A 806 9.65 2.87 34.81
CA ASP A 806 9.02 4.13 34.46
C ASP A 806 8.81 5.02 35.69
N GLU A 807 9.16 6.31 35.56
CA GLU A 807 8.96 7.32 36.62
C GLU A 807 7.47 7.63 36.83
N VAL A 808 6.64 7.31 35.85
CA VAL A 808 5.19 7.54 35.85
C VAL A 808 4.49 6.26 35.41
N ALA A 809 3.46 5.90 36.16
CA ALA A 809 2.67 4.70 35.89
C ALA A 809 1.90 4.89 34.58
N ALA A 810 2.37 4.31 33.48
CA ALA A 810 1.73 4.44 32.17
C ALA A 810 1.08 3.15 31.69
N LYS A 811 1.61 2.00 32.12
CA LYS A 811 1.29 0.69 31.57
C LYS A 811 1.08 -0.37 32.66
N LYS A 812 0.41 -1.46 32.28
CA LYS A 812 0.17 -2.64 33.13
C LYS A 812 1.16 -3.76 32.88
N SER A 813 1.66 -3.85 31.64
CA SER A 813 2.67 -4.80 31.20
C SER A 813 4.05 -4.15 31.31
N HIS A 814 4.99 -4.82 31.97
CA HIS A 814 6.27 -4.24 32.34
C HIS A 814 7.42 -5.11 31.90
N GLU A 815 8.48 -4.45 31.44
CA GLU A 815 9.75 -5.08 31.11
C GLU A 815 10.92 -4.16 31.49
N ILE A 816 11.96 -4.72 32.11
CA ILE A 816 13.20 -3.99 32.40
C ILE A 816 14.41 -4.89 32.21
N SER A 817 15.43 -4.36 31.54
CA SER A 817 16.67 -5.10 31.30
C SER A 817 17.85 -4.50 32.07
N THR A 818 18.80 -5.34 32.48
CA THR A 818 20.07 -4.86 33.01
C THR A 818 20.84 -4.11 31.92
N SER A 819 21.54 -3.03 32.28
CA SER A 819 22.35 -2.27 31.32
C SER A 819 23.64 -3.00 30.91
N GLU A 820 24.14 -3.88 31.78
CA GLU A 820 25.35 -4.68 31.59
C GLU A 820 25.08 -6.16 31.88
N ALA A 821 25.96 -7.03 31.39
CA ALA A 821 25.89 -8.45 31.64
C ALA A 821 26.05 -8.75 33.14
N VAL A 822 25.20 -9.64 33.65
CA VAL A 822 25.27 -10.09 35.04
C VAL A 822 26.29 -11.22 35.13
N SER A 823 27.11 -11.26 36.19
CA SER A 823 28.14 -12.29 36.29
C SER A 823 27.54 -13.68 36.48
N VAL A 824 28.20 -14.70 35.91
CA VAL A 824 27.85 -16.11 36.02
C VAL A 824 27.56 -16.51 37.47
N GLY A 825 26.43 -17.17 37.69
CA GLY A 825 25.98 -17.60 39.01
C GLY A 825 24.47 -17.56 39.18
N GLN A 826 24.02 -18.00 40.35
CA GLN A 826 22.62 -17.91 40.77
C GLN A 826 22.36 -16.57 41.45
N TRP A 827 21.27 -15.92 41.06
CA TRP A 827 20.84 -14.61 41.55
C TRP A 827 19.38 -14.67 41.99
N TRP A 828 18.99 -13.72 42.84
CA TRP A 828 17.62 -13.57 43.31
C TRP A 828 17.09 -12.19 42.95
N TYR A 829 15.79 -12.05 42.78
CA TYR A 829 15.19 -10.76 42.50
C TYR A 829 13.76 -10.67 43.03
N MET A 830 13.30 -9.44 43.24
CA MET A 830 11.90 -9.12 43.51
C MET A 830 11.50 -7.86 42.74
N VAL A 831 10.21 -7.76 42.47
CA VAL A 831 9.58 -6.61 41.80
C VAL A 831 8.79 -5.83 42.85
N LEU A 832 8.90 -4.51 42.83
CA LEU A 832 8.03 -3.59 43.57
C LEU A 832 7.23 -2.80 42.55
N ALA A 833 5.92 -2.66 42.80
CA ALA A 833 5.03 -1.88 41.96
C ALA A 833 4.23 -0.90 42.82
N SER A 834 4.02 0.33 42.31
CA SER A 834 3.22 1.37 42.96
C SER A 834 2.18 1.91 42.00
N ASP A 835 0.93 1.93 42.41
CA ASP A 835 -0.16 2.57 41.65
C ASP A 835 0.00 4.12 41.64
N PRO A 836 -0.80 4.85 40.83
CA PRO A 836 -0.78 6.32 40.79
C PRO A 836 -1.31 6.99 42.08
N SER A 837 -1.98 6.24 42.96
CA SER A 837 -2.49 6.70 44.26
C SER A 837 -1.47 6.53 45.38
N GLY A 838 -0.33 5.89 45.11
CA GLY A 838 0.77 5.63 46.04
C GLY A 838 0.64 4.34 46.85
N ASN A 839 -0.29 3.44 46.51
CA ASN A 839 -0.37 2.11 47.11
C ASN A 839 0.68 1.21 46.48
N THR A 840 1.45 0.51 47.32
CA THR A 840 2.59 -0.32 46.88
C THR A 840 2.38 -1.79 47.19
N ASN A 841 2.85 -2.65 46.29
CA ASN A 841 2.95 -4.08 46.50
C ASN A 841 4.34 -4.59 46.08
N GLN A 842 4.71 -5.79 46.52
CA GLN A 842 5.95 -6.45 46.13
C GLN A 842 5.71 -7.92 45.81
N SER A 843 6.47 -8.46 44.86
CA SER A 843 6.40 -9.86 44.49
C SER A 843 7.12 -10.76 45.51
N ALA A 844 6.98 -12.08 45.33
CA ALA A 844 7.82 -13.04 46.03
C ALA A 844 9.29 -12.91 45.60
N MET A 845 10.21 -13.55 46.33
CA MET A 845 11.60 -13.65 45.87
C MET A 845 11.71 -14.74 44.81
N TYR A 846 12.18 -14.37 43.62
CA TYR A 846 12.44 -15.28 42.50
C TYR A 846 13.95 -15.45 42.31
N SER A 847 14.36 -16.46 41.52
CA SER A 847 15.76 -16.67 41.19
C SER A 847 15.97 -16.91 39.70
N PHE A 848 17.12 -16.50 39.18
CA PHE A 848 17.58 -16.81 37.83
C PHE A 848 19.05 -17.26 37.87
N ILE A 849 19.50 -17.96 36.84
CA ILE A 849 20.87 -18.46 36.71
C ILE A 849 21.47 -17.87 35.45
N VAL A 850 22.66 -17.28 35.57
CA VAL A 850 23.49 -16.90 34.42
C VAL A 850 24.56 -17.96 34.26
N GLU A 851 24.57 -18.64 33.11
CA GLU A 851 25.53 -19.71 32.80
C GLU A 851 26.78 -19.16 32.10
N GLU A 852 27.89 -19.90 32.18
CA GLU A 852 29.14 -19.54 31.51
C GLU A 852 29.00 -19.83 30.02
N ASN A 853 29.07 -18.78 29.19
CA ASN A 853 28.90 -18.90 27.76
C ASN A 853 30.15 -19.57 27.15
N THR A 854 30.19 -20.90 27.04
CA THR A 854 31.36 -21.68 26.59
C THR A 854 31.69 -21.55 25.09
N ALA A 855 31.17 -20.54 24.40
CA ALA A 855 31.36 -20.36 22.96
C ALA A 855 32.69 -19.67 22.57
N ASN A 856 33.55 -19.25 23.50
CA ASN A 856 34.76 -18.45 23.20
C ASN A 856 36.12 -19.02 23.68
N GLU A 857 36.22 -20.30 24.07
CA GLU A 857 37.51 -20.89 24.50
C GLU A 857 38.45 -21.37 23.36
N ASN A 858 38.22 -21.00 22.10
CA ASN A 858 39.12 -21.38 20.99
C ASN A 858 39.96 -20.26 20.37
N GLU A 859 39.97 -19.03 20.92
CA GLU A 859 40.81 -17.95 20.37
C GLU A 859 41.94 -17.44 21.28
N GLU A 860 42.06 -17.89 22.54
CA GLU A 860 43.15 -17.45 23.43
C GLU A 860 44.06 -18.59 23.90
N SER A 861 44.58 -19.38 22.97
CA SER A 861 45.80 -20.13 23.24
C SER A 861 46.70 -20.21 22.01
N ASN A 862 47.37 -19.10 21.67
CA ASN A 862 48.67 -19.13 21.00
C ASN A 862 49.32 -17.73 20.94
N GLN A 863 49.66 -17.19 22.10
CA GLN A 863 50.77 -16.23 22.21
C GLN A 863 51.63 -16.62 23.40
N ASN A 864 52.60 -17.51 23.15
CA ASN A 864 53.91 -17.53 23.79
C ASN A 864 54.68 -18.76 23.26
N GLU A 865 55.54 -18.55 22.27
CA GLU A 865 56.88 -19.14 22.29
C GLU A 865 57.77 -18.51 21.20
N GLU A 866 58.78 -17.78 21.67
CA GLU A 866 59.90 -17.31 20.87
C GLU A 866 60.78 -18.49 20.42
N GLN A 867 60.96 -18.61 19.11
CA GLN A 867 62.24 -18.78 18.40
C GLN A 867 63.26 -19.82 18.94
N SER A 868 63.46 -20.94 18.22
CA SER A 868 64.79 -21.37 17.75
C SER A 868 64.77 -22.64 16.87
N ASP A 869 65.45 -22.50 15.72
CA ASP A 869 66.36 -23.44 15.04
C ASP A 869 65.92 -24.81 14.47
N GLU A 870 66.04 -24.83 13.13
CA GLU A 870 66.77 -25.78 12.27
C GLU A 870 66.38 -27.28 12.20
N LYS A 871 65.97 -27.66 10.97
CA LYS A 871 66.40 -28.82 10.15
C LYS A 871 66.54 -30.18 10.84
N GLU A 872 65.77 -31.16 10.37
CA GLU A 872 66.32 -32.26 9.54
C GLU A 872 65.23 -33.09 8.85
N LYS A 873 65.51 -33.42 7.57
CA LYS A 873 64.84 -34.46 6.76
C LYS A 873 65.32 -35.84 7.22
N ASP A 874 64.46 -36.87 7.25
CA ASP A 874 64.40 -37.92 6.21
C ASP A 874 63.45 -39.09 6.58
N THR A 875 62.52 -39.34 5.66
CA THR A 875 62.02 -40.63 5.10
C THR A 875 61.92 -41.94 5.91
N LEU A 876 60.72 -42.57 5.87
CA LEU A 876 60.37 -43.83 5.13
C LEU A 876 59.02 -44.38 5.65
N LYS A 877 57.90 -44.24 4.91
CA LYS A 877 57.31 -45.18 3.91
C LYS A 877 56.71 -46.50 4.46
N ASN A 878 55.36 -46.60 4.41
CA ASN A 878 54.56 -47.50 3.53
C ASN A 878 53.07 -47.41 3.95
N GLN A 879 52.20 -46.83 3.09
CA GLN A 879 51.30 -47.46 2.09
C GLN A 879 50.16 -48.26 2.70
N ASP A 880 48.88 -48.21 2.30
CA ASP A 880 47.96 -47.44 1.42
C ASP A 880 46.56 -47.95 1.93
N ASP A 881 45.40 -47.30 1.87
CA ASP A 881 44.70 -46.75 0.71
C ASP A 881 43.30 -46.21 1.13
N VAL A 882 42.75 -45.31 0.30
CA VAL A 882 41.38 -44.74 0.21
C VAL A 882 40.99 -43.60 1.15
N SER A 883 41.08 -42.37 0.61
CA SER A 883 40.47 -41.14 1.11
C SER A 883 39.28 -40.71 0.22
N ASP A 884 38.13 -40.50 0.84
CA ASP A 884 37.18 -39.45 0.46
C ASP A 884 37.85 -38.08 0.61
N ASP A 885 37.46 -37.10 -0.21
CA ASP A 885 37.17 -35.73 0.27
C ASP A 885 36.69 -34.84 -0.89
N ALA A 886 35.40 -34.49 -0.82
CA ALA A 886 34.82 -33.38 -1.53
C ALA A 886 35.31 -32.07 -0.88
N LYS A 887 36.00 -31.22 -1.64
CA LYS A 887 36.35 -29.86 -1.23
C LYS A 887 35.22 -28.90 -1.63
N GLY A 888 34.80 -28.08 -0.67
CA GLY A 888 33.74 -27.09 -0.81
C GLY A 888 34.10 -25.91 -1.73
N LEU A 889 33.04 -25.28 -2.25
CA LEU A 889 33.05 -24.18 -3.23
C LEU A 889 33.88 -22.94 -2.83
N ALA A 890 34.14 -22.74 -1.54
CA ALA A 890 34.77 -21.52 -1.01
C ALA A 890 36.25 -21.37 -1.42
N ASP A 891 36.98 -22.47 -1.61
CA ASP A 891 38.40 -22.45 -2.03
C ASP A 891 38.57 -22.16 -3.54
N LEU A 892 37.50 -22.28 -4.34
CA LEU A 892 37.57 -22.04 -5.78
C LEU A 892 37.54 -20.53 -6.13
N VAL A 893 37.06 -19.68 -5.22
CA VAL A 893 36.85 -18.24 -5.48
C VAL A 893 38.11 -17.42 -5.15
N SER A 894 39.06 -17.96 -4.39
CA SER A 894 40.29 -17.28 -3.99
C SER A 894 41.48 -17.53 -4.91
N ASP A 895 41.37 -18.45 -5.89
CA ASP A 895 42.43 -18.73 -6.88
C ASP A 895 42.37 -17.72 -8.05
N PRO A 896 43.45 -16.94 -8.31
CA PRO A 896 43.52 -16.01 -9.43
C PRO A 896 43.26 -16.68 -10.79
N MET A 897 43.58 -17.97 -10.95
CA MET A 897 43.33 -18.71 -12.19
C MET A 897 41.85 -19.08 -12.35
N ALA A 898 41.14 -19.34 -11.25
CA ALA A 898 39.70 -19.60 -11.26
C ALA A 898 38.90 -18.32 -11.51
N GLN A 899 39.35 -17.18 -10.98
CA GLN A 899 38.76 -15.87 -11.27
C GLN A 899 38.90 -15.49 -12.75
N VAL A 900 40.05 -15.75 -13.38
CA VAL A 900 40.24 -15.55 -14.83
C VAL A 900 39.33 -16.47 -15.65
N LEU A 901 39.13 -17.70 -15.20
CA LEU A 901 38.23 -18.66 -15.85
C LEU A 901 36.76 -18.25 -15.73
N LEU A 902 36.34 -17.77 -14.55
CA LEU A 902 35.00 -17.21 -14.32
C LEU A 902 34.76 -15.95 -15.17
N LEU A 903 35.76 -15.09 -15.33
CA LEU A 903 35.69 -13.92 -16.20
C LEU A 903 35.55 -14.30 -17.69
N LEU A 904 36.21 -15.38 -18.13
CA LEU A 904 36.07 -15.91 -19.50
C LEU A 904 34.69 -16.53 -19.73
N VAL A 905 34.13 -17.20 -18.72
CA VAL A 905 32.76 -17.77 -18.77
C VAL A 905 31.73 -16.64 -18.81
N ALA A 906 31.87 -15.62 -17.97
CA ALA A 906 31.01 -14.43 -18.00
C ALA A 906 31.07 -13.71 -19.35
N LEU A 907 32.28 -13.54 -19.92
CA LEU A 907 32.44 -12.96 -21.25
C LEU A 907 31.81 -13.82 -22.36
N ALA A 908 31.88 -15.15 -22.24
CA ALA A 908 31.24 -16.08 -23.17
C ALA A 908 29.71 -16.02 -23.09
N VAL A 909 29.14 -15.86 -21.89
CA VAL A 909 27.70 -15.65 -21.66
C VAL A 909 27.25 -14.29 -22.22
N ILE A 910 28.02 -13.23 -22.02
CA ILE A 910 27.74 -11.90 -22.60
C ILE A 910 27.80 -11.95 -24.13
N ILE A 911 28.76 -12.68 -24.72
CA ILE A 911 28.83 -12.89 -26.17
C ILE A 911 27.66 -13.75 -26.68
N ALA A 912 27.20 -14.73 -25.90
CA ALA A 912 26.00 -15.52 -26.24
C ALA A 912 24.72 -14.68 -26.17
N LEU A 913 24.58 -13.80 -25.17
CA LEU A 913 23.48 -12.85 -25.06
C LEU A 913 23.51 -11.81 -26.19
N MET A 914 24.68 -11.27 -26.55
CA MET A 914 24.84 -10.39 -27.72
C MET A 914 24.53 -11.10 -29.05
N ARG A 915 24.81 -12.41 -29.16
CA ARG A 915 24.42 -13.22 -30.32
C ARG A 915 22.91 -13.50 -30.35
N SER A 916 22.27 -13.70 -29.20
CA SER A 916 20.81 -13.86 -29.12
C SER A 916 20.07 -12.56 -29.45
N ARG A 917 20.59 -11.40 -29.00
CA ARG A 917 20.01 -10.07 -29.32
C ARG A 917 20.19 -9.64 -30.78
N LYS A 918 21.08 -10.26 -31.55
CA LYS A 918 21.26 -9.92 -32.98
C LYS A 918 20.26 -10.63 -33.91
N HIS A 919 19.42 -11.54 -33.41
CA HIS A 919 18.40 -12.26 -34.19
C HIS A 919 17.02 -12.24 -33.48
N GLY A 920 16.48 -11.04 -33.29
CA GLY A 920 15.05 -10.75 -33.15
C GLY A 920 14.90 -9.27 -33.50
N LEU A 921 14.07 -8.79 -34.43
CA LEU A 921 12.85 -9.30 -35.03
C LEU A 921 12.81 -8.81 -36.50
N ASP A 922 12.70 -9.73 -37.46
CA ASP A 922 12.28 -9.41 -38.84
C ASP A 922 11.07 -10.27 -39.16
N TYR A 923 9.87 -9.74 -38.92
CA TYR A 923 8.60 -10.38 -39.23
C TYR A 923 8.16 -10.04 -40.65
N SER A 924 8.95 -10.46 -41.63
CA SER A 924 8.59 -10.34 -43.05
C SER A 924 8.91 -11.60 -43.88
N SER A 925 8.42 -12.78 -43.47
CA SER A 925 8.16 -13.86 -44.44
C SER A 925 7.14 -14.89 -43.93
N PRO A 926 6.21 -15.38 -44.78
CA PRO A 926 5.24 -16.39 -44.42
C PRO A 926 5.83 -17.78 -44.70
N ASP A 927 6.19 -18.53 -43.67
CA ASP A 927 6.26 -20.01 -43.63
C ASP A 927 6.99 -20.40 -42.34
N GLY A 928 6.26 -20.92 -41.35
CA GLY A 928 6.85 -21.26 -40.06
C GLY A 928 5.90 -21.87 -39.02
N PHE A 929 4.97 -22.72 -39.45
CA PHE A 929 4.30 -23.66 -38.56
C PHE A 929 4.66 -25.07 -39.04
N THR A 930 5.49 -25.77 -38.27
CA THR A 930 5.53 -27.24 -38.04
C THR A 930 6.93 -27.62 -37.56
N GLU A 931 7.05 -28.11 -36.32
CA GLU A 931 7.91 -29.22 -35.87
C GLU A 931 8.21 -29.10 -34.36
N VAL A 932 7.32 -29.65 -33.52
CA VAL A 932 7.73 -30.38 -32.30
C VAL A 932 6.68 -31.46 -32.02
N ASP A 933 6.59 -32.47 -32.90
CA ASP A 933 5.84 -33.70 -32.63
C ASP A 933 6.62 -34.86 -33.26
N ALA A 934 7.68 -35.28 -32.58
CA ALA A 934 8.47 -36.45 -32.97
C ALA A 934 9.35 -36.94 -31.81
N LEU A 935 8.76 -37.59 -30.80
CA LEU A 935 9.51 -38.44 -29.87
C LEU A 935 8.68 -39.57 -29.28
N PHE A 936 7.84 -40.24 -30.08
CA PHE A 936 7.39 -41.61 -29.80
C PHE A 936 7.18 -42.33 -31.14
N ASP A 937 8.20 -43.07 -31.58
CA ASP A 937 8.12 -44.00 -32.72
C ASP A 937 8.36 -45.41 -32.17
N ASP A 938 7.31 -46.24 -32.21
CA ASP A 938 7.39 -47.69 -32.01
C ASP A 938 7.03 -48.35 -33.35
N ASN A 939 8.05 -48.90 -34.01
CA ASN A 939 7.92 -49.58 -35.29
C ASN A 939 7.28 -50.97 -35.10
N SER A 940 6.27 -51.30 -35.90
CA SER A 940 6.29 -52.58 -36.62
C SER A 940 5.36 -52.57 -37.84
N GLU A 941 6.00 -52.84 -38.98
CA GLU A 941 5.44 -53.22 -40.26
C GLU A 941 4.56 -54.49 -40.12
N ASP A 942 3.48 -54.59 -40.89
CA ASP A 942 3.34 -55.67 -41.89
C ASP A 942 2.06 -55.60 -42.76
N GLU A 943 2.33 -55.73 -44.06
CA GLU A 943 1.58 -56.41 -45.13
C GLU A 943 0.21 -55.92 -45.64
N ASP A 944 0.28 -55.35 -46.85
CA ASP A 944 -0.72 -55.34 -47.92
C ASP A 944 -1.24 -56.75 -48.30
N VAL A 945 -2.56 -56.94 -48.43
CA VAL A 945 -3.16 -57.83 -49.46
C VAL A 945 -4.53 -57.32 -49.97
N SER A 946 -4.47 -56.76 -51.19
CA SER A 946 -5.39 -56.84 -52.34
C SER A 946 -6.94 -56.80 -52.19
N ILE A 947 -7.50 -55.69 -52.70
CA ILE A 947 -8.40 -55.56 -53.88
C ILE A 947 -9.50 -56.62 -54.09
N ASN A 948 -10.75 -56.15 -54.11
CA ASN A 948 -11.68 -56.45 -55.21
C ASN A 948 -12.54 -55.22 -55.52
N GLU A 949 -12.39 -54.73 -56.76
CA GLU A 949 -13.30 -53.78 -57.41
C GLU A 949 -14.64 -54.46 -57.72
N GLU A 950 -15.74 -53.75 -57.49
CA GLU A 950 -16.76 -53.57 -58.53
C GLU A 950 -17.49 -52.23 -58.30
N ASN A 951 -17.08 -51.23 -59.11
CA ASN A 951 -17.93 -50.30 -59.88
C ASN A 951 -19.44 -50.63 -59.81
N GLN A 952 -20.39 -49.72 -59.66
CA GLN A 952 -20.61 -48.36 -60.19
C GLN A 952 -22.00 -47.98 -59.61
N SER A 953 -22.46 -46.75 -59.46
CA SER A 953 -22.01 -45.42 -59.86
C SER A 953 -23.05 -44.45 -59.28
N GLU A 954 -22.57 -43.32 -58.74
CA GLU A 954 -23.14 -41.97 -58.81
C GLU A 954 -24.58 -41.73 -58.28
N SER A 955 -24.92 -40.64 -57.62
CA SER A 955 -24.25 -39.41 -57.14
C SER A 955 -25.37 -38.70 -56.33
N ASN A 956 -25.17 -38.46 -55.05
CA ASN A 956 -24.61 -37.25 -54.41
C ASN A 956 -25.43 -35.95 -54.57
N PRO A 957 -25.70 -35.24 -53.46
CA PRO A 957 -25.90 -33.79 -53.44
C PRO A 957 -24.58 -33.02 -53.57
#